data_AF-A0A851Z488-F1
#
_entry.id   AF-A0A851Z488-F1
#
_cell.length_a   1.000
_cell.length_b   1.000
_cell.length_c   1.000
_cell.angle_alpha   90.00
_cell.angle_beta   90.00
_cell.angle_gamma   90.00
#
_symmetry.space_group_name_H-M   'P 1'
#
loop_
_entity.id
_entity.type
_entity.pdbx_description
1 polymer ?
#
loop_
_entity_poly.entity_id
_entity_poly.type
_entity_poly.pdbx_seq_one_letter_code
_entity_poly.pdbx_strand_id
1 'polypeptide(L)'
;GNMSFSCLEPHMVPATFLSSSSYLVLPGTSGQEEIFISFQFRTWNKEGLLLSSKLHQASGGFLLYLSDGKIKVSLHKPGKALSDITAGAGLNNGQWHSVSFSVKKNRISVIVDNDVTSSAHATIPLQIYSGGALYFGGCPSSGNISECNTSFGGFQGCMRLISIDNKAVDMISVQQNVFGYFSDLQIDLCGIIDRCLPNYCEHGGECSQSWNSFYCNCTNTGYKGATCHYPIYEQSCEAYKHRGNTSGFYNIDSDGSGPLGPFLVYCNMTDTTWTIIQHNNTNLTRVKSANRENPHTVFFKYSASLDQLQATINHAEHCEQELAYHCKKSRLLEKPDGIPLSWWIGRTNETQTYWGGSLPAVQKCACGLEGSCIDSQHYCNCDADRDEWTNDTGFLSYKEHLPVTEIVITDIDRPNSEAAYKLGPLLCHGDRTFWNSASFNTEMSYLHFPTFHGELSADVSFFFKTTASSGVFLENLGIQDFIRIELYSPSEVTFSFDVGNGPSEITVQSITSLNDNQWHYVKAERNIKEASLQVDQLPQKSHGAPPDGHFRLQLNSQLFVGGTASRQKGFLGCIRSLQLNGMALDLEERAKITPGVEPGCPGHCSSYGNLCQNGGKCKEKYNGFSCDCTFSAYAGPFCQKEISAYFGTGTSVTYNFQEYYTLAKNTSSHASSFYADMTLNREEITFAFRTTRTPSLLLYVSSFYKEYLSVILTRNGDLQIRYKLDSHQDPDIFNINIKSMADGQLQYVTINREEEILFVEVNQNGRMKFILSSGTEFNAIKSLTLGKILENSDVDDETMKANSQGFTGCLSSVQFNHIAPLKAALHHSSSAPIIVKGRFTESNCGTLTGADSTSSETTHSFADHSGPIDEGEPLANAIRSDSAIIGGVIAVVIFILLCITAIAIRVYKKKGIYSKNEAKGSENEDSAESALKSELSMQNTANENQKEYFF
;
A
#
# COMPACT_ATOMS: atom_id res chain seq x y z
N GLY A 1 47.32 69.08 7.05
CA GLY A 1 46.20 68.54 6.28
C GLY A 1 46.11 67.07 6.57
N ASN A 2 44.92 66.58 6.95
CA ASN A 2 44.70 65.17 7.24
C ASN A 2 44.03 64.54 6.02
N MET A 3 44.72 63.61 5.35
CA MET A 3 44.15 62.80 4.27
C MET A 3 43.67 61.48 4.87
N SER A 4 42.38 61.17 4.73
CA SER A 4 41.83 59.85 5.03
C SER A 4 41.64 59.06 3.75
N PHE A 5 42.18 57.84 3.69
CA PHE A 5 41.85 56.86 2.67
C PHE A 5 40.70 56.00 3.19
N SER A 6 39.57 55.98 2.48
CA SER A 6 38.49 55.02 2.70
C SER A 6 38.52 53.98 1.57
N CYS A 7 38.49 52.70 1.95
CA CYS A 7 38.20 51.61 1.03
C CYS A 7 36.68 51.48 0.98
N LEU A 8 36.04 52.02 -0.06
CA LEU A 8 34.64 51.72 -0.35
C LEU A 8 34.61 50.36 -1.03
N GLU A 9 34.00 49.36 -0.38
CA GLU A 9 33.66 48.12 -1.08
C GLU A 9 32.73 48.47 -2.26
N PRO A 10 32.99 47.95 -3.47
CA PRO A 10 32.14 48.23 -4.62
C PRO A 10 30.74 47.65 -4.37
N HIS A 11 29.72 48.50 -4.48
CA HIS A 11 28.33 48.11 -4.35
C HIS A 11 27.97 47.13 -5.48
N MET A 12 27.81 45.85 -5.15
CA MET A 12 27.46 44.83 -6.13
C MET A 12 25.95 44.83 -6.37
N VAL A 13 25.51 45.47 -7.45
CA VAL A 13 24.09 45.57 -7.83
C VAL A 13 23.72 44.40 -8.75
N PRO A 14 22.97 43.39 -8.29
CA PRO A 14 22.48 42.31 -9.15
C PRO A 14 21.27 42.76 -9.99
N ALA A 15 20.96 41.99 -11.02
CA ALA A 15 19.68 42.08 -11.73
C ALA A 15 19.01 40.70 -11.79
N THR A 16 17.72 40.66 -11.49
CA THR A 16 16.85 39.48 -11.62
C THR A 16 16.09 39.53 -12.93
N PHE A 17 16.20 38.46 -13.72
CA PHE A 17 15.41 38.20 -14.92
C PHE A 17 14.14 37.44 -14.49
N LEU A 18 13.00 38.14 -14.50
CA LEU A 18 11.74 37.70 -13.89
C LEU A 18 10.98 36.68 -14.76
N SER A 19 11.09 36.78 -16.08
CA SER A 19 10.34 35.96 -17.04
C SER A 19 11.27 35.44 -18.14
N SER A 20 10.82 34.42 -18.89
CA SER A 20 11.56 33.92 -20.05
C SER A 20 11.63 34.94 -21.20
N SER A 21 10.93 36.08 -21.10
CA SER A 21 11.02 37.22 -22.02
C SER A 21 11.88 38.37 -21.48
N SER A 22 12.40 38.27 -20.25
CA SER A 22 13.31 39.27 -19.68
C SER A 22 14.61 39.35 -20.49
N TYR A 23 15.11 40.56 -20.70
CA TYR A 23 16.37 40.76 -21.40
C TYR A 23 17.08 42.03 -20.95
N LEU A 24 18.41 42.03 -21.14
CA LEU A 24 19.28 43.20 -20.99
C LEU A 24 20.13 43.34 -22.25
N VAL A 25 20.00 44.46 -22.95
CA VAL A 25 20.80 44.81 -24.13
C VAL A 25 21.87 45.83 -23.73
N LEU A 26 23.13 45.47 -23.91
CA LEU A 26 24.28 46.34 -23.66
C LEU A 26 25.03 46.62 -24.96
N PRO A 27 25.59 47.85 -25.13
CA PRO A 27 26.38 48.17 -26.30
C PRO A 27 27.72 47.40 -26.28
N GLY A 28 28.06 46.80 -27.42
CA GLY A 28 29.34 46.13 -27.64
C GLY A 28 30.32 47.01 -28.42
N THR A 29 31.62 46.75 -28.27
CA THR A 29 32.65 47.45 -29.04
C THR A 29 32.81 46.78 -30.41
N SER A 30 32.26 47.33 -31.49
CA SER A 30 32.31 46.69 -32.82
C SER A 30 33.72 46.68 -33.44
N GLY A 31 34.11 45.57 -34.08
CA GLY A 31 35.32 45.45 -34.90
C GLY A 31 36.61 45.06 -34.17
N GLN A 32 36.54 44.60 -32.91
CA GLN A 32 37.69 44.06 -32.18
C GLN A 32 37.96 42.59 -32.55
N GLU A 33 39.24 42.19 -32.52
CA GLU A 33 39.70 40.81 -32.75
C GLU A 33 39.59 39.90 -31.51
N GLU A 34 39.25 40.48 -30.36
CA GLU A 34 39.10 39.79 -29.08
C GLU A 34 37.82 40.26 -28.41
N ILE A 35 37.02 39.32 -27.91
CA ILE A 35 35.84 39.58 -27.09
C ILE A 35 36.11 38.95 -25.74
N PHE A 36 36.02 39.71 -24.66
CA PHE A 36 36.08 39.17 -23.30
C PHE A 36 34.86 39.60 -22.51
N ILE A 37 34.05 38.63 -22.10
CA ILE A 37 32.83 38.86 -21.33
C ILE A 37 32.90 38.01 -20.08
N SER A 38 32.67 38.64 -18.93
CA SER A 38 32.54 37.90 -17.67
C SER A 38 31.31 38.36 -16.91
N PHE A 39 30.68 37.43 -16.20
CA PHE A 39 29.54 37.70 -15.33
C PHE A 39 29.39 36.58 -14.32
N GLN A 40 28.67 36.83 -13.24
CA GLN A 40 28.17 35.78 -12.36
C GLN A 40 26.67 35.59 -12.60
N PHE A 41 26.21 34.34 -12.56
CA PHE A 41 24.79 34.04 -12.58
C PHE A 41 24.41 33.05 -11.49
N ARG A 42 23.14 33.03 -11.09
CA ARG A 42 22.55 31.95 -10.31
C ARG A 42 21.11 31.71 -10.73
N THR A 43 20.71 30.44 -10.78
CA THR A 43 19.36 30.02 -11.19
C THR A 43 19.03 28.65 -10.62
N TRP A 44 17.74 28.31 -10.61
CA TRP A 44 17.22 26.96 -10.39
C TRP A 44 16.87 26.24 -11.69
N ASN A 45 16.73 26.97 -12.81
CA ASN A 45 16.37 26.38 -14.09
C ASN A 45 17.54 25.62 -14.70
N LYS A 46 17.27 24.45 -15.29
CA LYS A 46 18.28 23.65 -16.02
C LYS A 46 18.62 24.19 -17.40
N GLU A 47 17.75 25.03 -17.95
CA GLU A 47 17.84 25.58 -19.30
C GLU A 47 17.64 27.10 -19.27
N GLY A 48 18.26 27.83 -20.20
CA GLY A 48 18.01 29.26 -20.39
C GLY A 48 19.13 30.01 -21.13
N LEU A 49 18.77 30.97 -21.97
CA LEU A 49 19.73 31.78 -22.72
C LEU A 49 20.48 32.77 -21.80
N LEU A 50 21.79 32.61 -21.62
CA LEU A 50 22.59 33.50 -20.78
C LEU A 50 23.06 34.74 -21.56
N LEU A 51 23.60 34.55 -22.76
CA LEU A 51 24.18 35.61 -23.58
C LEU A 51 24.10 35.27 -25.07
N SER A 52 23.75 36.22 -25.91
CA SER A 52 23.88 36.11 -27.37
C SER A 52 24.40 37.39 -28.01
N SER A 53 25.03 37.24 -29.18
CA SER A 53 25.45 38.39 -29.99
C SER A 53 25.66 38.00 -31.45
N LYS A 54 25.41 38.97 -32.34
CA LYS A 54 25.76 38.90 -33.75
C LYS A 54 27.20 39.33 -33.94
N LEU A 55 27.98 38.61 -34.75
CA LEU A 55 29.35 38.97 -35.09
C LEU A 55 29.39 39.85 -36.35
N HIS A 56 30.41 40.69 -36.47
CA HIS A 56 30.56 41.64 -37.58
C HIS A 56 30.92 40.94 -38.92
N GLN A 57 30.44 41.47 -40.06
CA GLN A 57 30.74 41.03 -41.45
C GLN A 57 30.65 39.51 -41.73
N ALA A 58 29.44 38.98 -41.93
CA ALA A 58 29.18 37.57 -42.36
C ALA A 58 29.80 36.45 -41.48
N SER A 59 30.33 36.82 -40.30
CA SER A 59 31.02 35.93 -39.35
C SER A 59 30.08 35.04 -38.52
N GLY A 60 28.76 35.28 -38.61
CA GLY A 60 27.75 34.53 -37.86
C GLY A 60 27.34 35.20 -36.55
N GLY A 61 26.98 34.39 -35.55
CA GLY A 61 26.66 34.81 -34.19
C GLY A 61 27.00 33.71 -33.17
N PHE A 62 26.95 34.01 -31.89
CA PHE A 62 27.12 33.02 -30.82
C PHE A 62 25.96 33.06 -29.83
N LEU A 63 25.68 31.89 -29.25
CA LEU A 63 24.72 31.67 -28.18
C LEU A 63 25.45 30.97 -27.04
N LEU A 64 25.40 31.57 -25.86
CA LEU A 64 25.82 31.00 -24.59
C LEU A 64 24.56 30.73 -23.78
N TYR A 65 24.29 29.47 -23.46
CA TYR A 65 23.06 29.07 -22.79
C TYR A 65 23.34 27.96 -21.79
N LEU A 66 22.45 27.85 -20.80
CA LEU A 66 22.42 26.73 -19.88
C LEU A 66 21.62 25.59 -20.53
N SER A 67 22.12 24.37 -20.45
CA SER A 67 21.39 23.16 -20.83
C SER A 67 21.79 21.96 -19.98
N ASP A 68 20.78 21.29 -19.41
CA ASP A 68 20.91 20.23 -18.40
C ASP A 68 21.89 20.62 -17.27
N GLY A 69 21.81 21.88 -16.80
CA GLY A 69 22.67 22.41 -15.74
C GLY A 69 24.14 22.60 -16.14
N LYS A 70 24.46 22.57 -17.45
CA LYS A 70 25.80 22.82 -18.01
C LYS A 70 25.76 24.02 -18.94
N ILE A 71 26.85 24.78 -19.03
CA ILE A 71 26.94 25.88 -20.00
C ILE A 71 27.31 25.30 -21.36
N LYS A 72 26.55 25.65 -22.38
CA LYS A 72 26.82 25.33 -23.79
C LYS A 72 27.05 26.60 -24.60
N VAL A 73 28.00 26.54 -25.52
CA VAL A 73 28.23 27.58 -26.53
C VAL A 73 27.98 27.01 -27.90
N SER A 74 27.07 27.65 -28.64
CA SER A 74 26.81 27.34 -30.05
C SER A 74 27.15 28.54 -30.93
N LEU A 75 27.68 28.27 -32.12
CA LEU A 75 28.02 29.29 -33.12
C LEU A 75 27.15 29.10 -34.36
N HIS A 76 26.41 30.12 -34.72
CA HIS A 76 25.55 30.09 -35.89
C HIS A 76 26.23 30.74 -37.09
N LYS A 77 26.49 29.97 -38.17
CA LYS A 77 26.93 30.50 -39.47
C LYS A 77 26.07 29.93 -40.60
N PRO A 78 25.65 30.73 -41.60
CA PRO A 78 24.93 30.20 -42.76
C PRO A 78 25.77 29.15 -43.50
N GLY A 79 25.25 27.91 -43.62
CA GLY A 79 25.80 26.84 -44.46
C GLY A 79 26.86 25.92 -43.84
N LYS A 80 27.13 25.98 -42.52
CA LYS A 80 28.01 25.02 -41.81
C LYS A 80 27.46 24.66 -40.43
N ALA A 81 27.40 23.37 -40.11
CA ALA A 81 27.24 22.89 -38.73
C ALA A 81 28.57 23.05 -37.99
N LEU A 82 28.56 23.71 -36.82
CA LEU A 82 29.73 23.95 -35.99
C LEU A 82 29.53 23.36 -34.59
N SER A 83 30.63 22.95 -33.98
CA SER A 83 30.72 22.18 -32.73
C SER A 83 30.26 22.98 -31.50
N ASP A 84 29.33 22.43 -30.73
CA ASP A 84 28.96 22.96 -29.42
C ASP A 84 30.06 22.66 -28.38
N ILE A 85 30.40 23.66 -27.58
CA ILE A 85 31.33 23.51 -26.44
C ILE A 85 30.51 23.42 -25.17
N THR A 86 30.81 22.48 -24.27
CA THR A 86 30.12 22.31 -22.98
C THR A 86 31.09 22.47 -21.80
N ALA A 87 30.72 23.24 -20.77
CA ALA A 87 31.51 23.47 -19.56
C ALA A 87 30.66 23.41 -18.28
N GLY A 88 31.26 22.94 -17.18
CA GLY A 88 30.63 22.81 -15.86
C GLY A 88 29.57 21.70 -15.74
N ALA A 89 29.00 21.54 -14.55
CA ALA A 89 27.91 20.63 -14.23
C ALA A 89 27.14 21.10 -12.98
N GLY A 90 25.82 20.89 -12.96
CA GLY A 90 24.99 21.23 -11.80
C GLY A 90 24.95 22.73 -11.46
N LEU A 91 25.07 23.60 -12.46
CA LEU A 91 25.15 25.05 -12.30
C LEU A 91 23.80 25.72 -11.98
N ASN A 92 22.75 24.92 -11.85
CA ASN A 92 21.38 25.31 -11.50
C ASN A 92 21.06 25.00 -10.02
N ASN A 93 22.02 25.19 -9.13
CA ASN A 93 21.95 24.86 -7.70
C ASN A 93 21.59 26.07 -6.81
N GLY A 94 21.14 27.19 -7.42
CA GLY A 94 20.83 28.42 -6.70
C GLY A 94 22.04 29.18 -6.13
N GLN A 95 23.26 28.70 -6.33
CA GLN A 95 24.50 29.38 -5.95
C GLN A 95 25.04 30.23 -7.09
N TRP A 96 25.88 31.21 -6.74
CA TRP A 96 26.53 32.07 -7.73
C TRP A 96 27.67 31.32 -8.43
N HIS A 97 27.58 31.23 -9.75
CA HIS A 97 28.61 30.69 -10.62
C HIS A 97 29.25 31.79 -11.46
N SER A 98 30.57 31.80 -11.56
CA SER A 98 31.32 32.74 -12.39
C SER A 98 31.50 32.19 -13.80
N VAL A 99 31.26 33.02 -14.81
CA VAL A 99 31.46 32.66 -16.22
C VAL A 99 32.40 33.66 -16.85
N SER A 100 33.48 33.15 -17.43
CA SER A 100 34.38 33.94 -18.28
C SER A 100 34.37 33.36 -19.69
N PHE A 101 33.84 34.14 -20.63
CA PHE A 101 33.75 33.82 -22.04
C PHE A 101 34.72 34.68 -22.83
N SER A 102 35.59 34.05 -23.61
CA SER A 102 36.53 34.78 -24.45
C SER A 102 36.68 34.18 -25.84
N VAL A 103 36.70 35.05 -26.84
CA VAL A 103 36.94 34.70 -28.25
C VAL A 103 38.18 35.45 -28.71
N LYS A 104 39.25 34.73 -29.09
CA LYS A 104 40.53 35.31 -29.51
C LYS A 104 41.16 34.50 -30.64
N LYS A 105 41.47 35.13 -31.78
CA LYS A 105 42.32 34.57 -32.86
C LYS A 105 42.07 33.09 -33.15
N ASN A 106 40.83 32.74 -33.49
CA ASN A 106 40.35 31.37 -33.79
C ASN A 106 40.13 30.44 -32.58
N ARG A 107 40.24 30.91 -31.33
CA ARG A 107 39.97 30.12 -30.13
C ARG A 107 38.78 30.69 -29.37
N ILE A 108 37.85 29.82 -29.01
CA ILE A 108 36.79 30.12 -28.04
C ILE A 108 37.11 29.39 -26.75
N SER A 109 36.99 30.09 -25.63
CA SER A 109 37.13 29.51 -24.30
C SER A 109 36.02 29.98 -23.37
N VAL A 110 35.43 29.01 -22.67
CA VAL A 110 34.54 29.23 -21.53
C VAL A 110 35.23 28.67 -20.30
N ILE A 111 35.31 29.47 -19.25
CA ILE A 111 35.80 29.05 -17.93
C ILE A 111 34.67 29.29 -16.94
N VAL A 112 34.35 28.28 -16.13
CA VAL A 112 33.33 28.32 -15.08
C VAL A 112 34.04 28.26 -13.73
N ASP A 113 33.61 29.10 -12.78
CA ASP A 113 34.10 29.15 -11.39
C ASP A 113 35.62 29.30 -11.22
N ASN A 114 36.27 29.89 -12.22
CA ASN A 114 37.73 30.00 -12.33
C ASN A 114 38.45 28.64 -12.29
N ASP A 115 37.73 27.55 -12.47
CA ASP A 115 38.28 26.22 -12.54
C ASP A 115 38.73 25.93 -13.98
N VAL A 116 40.05 25.92 -14.15
CA VAL A 116 40.67 25.67 -15.46
C VAL A 116 40.45 24.22 -15.89
N THR A 117 40.17 23.29 -14.97
CA THR A 117 39.96 21.87 -15.29
C THR A 117 38.58 21.58 -15.89
N SER A 118 37.58 22.40 -15.57
CA SER A 118 36.24 22.38 -16.18
C SER A 118 36.08 23.38 -17.34
N SER A 119 37.18 24.03 -17.75
CA SER A 119 37.18 24.95 -18.88
C SER A 119 37.07 24.18 -20.21
N ALA A 120 36.31 24.76 -21.13
CA ALA A 120 36.06 24.15 -22.42
C ALA A 120 36.53 25.07 -23.54
N HIS A 121 37.26 24.50 -24.49
CA HIS A 121 37.95 25.25 -25.53
C HIS A 121 37.71 24.60 -26.90
N ALA A 122 37.45 25.42 -27.92
CA ALA A 122 37.44 24.95 -29.31
C ALA A 122 38.26 25.87 -30.20
N THR A 123 38.90 25.25 -31.20
CA THR A 123 39.61 25.98 -32.25
C THR A 123 38.74 25.99 -33.50
N ILE A 124 38.33 27.17 -33.95
CA ILE A 124 37.43 27.36 -35.08
C ILE A 124 38.19 28.10 -36.18
N PRO A 125 38.22 27.59 -37.42
CA PRO A 125 38.89 28.25 -38.54
C PRO A 125 38.06 29.42 -39.07
N LEU A 126 37.85 30.45 -38.25
CA LEU A 126 37.15 31.69 -38.57
C LEU A 126 37.74 32.89 -37.81
N GLN A 127 38.01 33.98 -38.55
CA GLN A 127 38.23 35.29 -37.95
C GLN A 127 36.88 35.84 -37.45
N ILE A 128 36.78 36.05 -36.15
CA ILE A 128 35.58 36.54 -35.47
C ILE A 128 35.82 37.99 -35.08
N TYR A 129 34.94 38.89 -35.53
CA TYR A 129 34.94 40.29 -35.16
C TYR A 129 33.72 40.60 -34.30
N SER A 130 33.92 41.33 -33.20
CA SER A 130 32.85 41.74 -32.28
C SER A 130 31.76 42.55 -32.98
N GLY A 131 30.49 42.29 -32.62
CA GLY A 131 29.35 43.06 -33.09
C GLY A 131 29.00 44.26 -32.21
N GLY A 132 27.89 44.93 -32.53
CA GLY A 132 27.47 46.18 -31.87
C GLY A 132 26.57 46.02 -30.64
N ALA A 133 25.96 44.85 -30.41
CA ALA A 133 25.02 44.64 -29.29
C ALA A 133 25.22 43.26 -28.64
N LEU A 134 25.14 43.24 -27.31
CA LEU A 134 25.18 42.04 -26.47
C LEU A 134 23.83 41.89 -25.78
N TYR A 135 23.20 40.72 -25.91
CA TYR A 135 21.91 40.40 -25.32
C TYR A 135 22.11 39.42 -24.18
N PHE A 136 21.84 39.86 -22.95
CA PHE A 136 21.87 39.02 -21.76
C PHE A 136 20.45 38.56 -21.41
N GLY A 137 20.34 37.31 -21.02
CA GLY A 137 19.12 36.67 -20.52
C GLY A 137 18.01 36.42 -21.54
N GLY A 138 17.89 37.22 -22.59
CA GLY A 138 16.84 37.09 -23.59
C GLY A 138 16.99 38.13 -24.69
N CYS A 139 15.98 38.24 -25.57
CA CYS A 139 15.99 39.19 -26.67
C CYS A 139 14.61 39.83 -26.88
N PRO A 140 14.53 41.05 -27.45
CA PRO A 140 13.27 41.72 -27.73
C PRO A 140 12.40 40.96 -28.75
N SER A 141 11.10 40.83 -28.49
CA SER A 141 10.13 40.17 -29.37
C SER A 141 9.86 40.93 -30.67
N SER A 142 10.18 42.23 -30.72
CA SER A 142 9.96 43.11 -31.87
C SER A 142 11.16 43.09 -32.83
N GLY A 143 11.24 42.04 -33.65
CA GLY A 143 12.22 41.90 -34.71
C GLY A 143 12.53 40.42 -34.97
N ASN A 144 12.67 40.03 -36.23
CA ASN A 144 13.07 38.67 -36.61
C ASN A 144 14.57 38.49 -36.30
N ILE A 145 14.93 38.46 -35.01
CA ILE A 145 16.31 38.31 -34.51
C ILE A 145 16.62 36.81 -34.50
N SER A 146 17.10 36.31 -35.65
CA SER A 146 17.54 34.92 -35.81
C SER A 146 18.60 34.49 -34.78
N GLU A 147 19.30 35.44 -34.17
CA GLU A 147 20.39 35.24 -33.22
C GLU A 147 19.95 34.77 -31.82
N CYS A 148 18.65 34.77 -31.51
CA CYS A 148 18.11 34.36 -30.20
C CYS A 148 17.08 33.23 -30.30
N ASN A 149 16.95 32.63 -31.48
CA ASN A 149 16.00 31.54 -31.71
C ASN A 149 16.49 30.27 -31.02
N THR A 150 16.06 30.08 -29.77
CA THR A 150 16.33 28.90 -28.96
C THR A 150 15.03 28.16 -28.69
N SER A 151 15.10 26.84 -28.57
CA SER A 151 13.93 26.02 -28.22
C SER A 151 13.56 26.10 -26.73
N PHE A 152 14.36 26.79 -25.90
CA PHE A 152 14.30 26.73 -24.44
C PHE A 152 14.06 28.09 -23.73
N GLY A 153 13.71 29.16 -24.45
CA GLY A 153 13.32 30.45 -23.86
C GLY A 153 14.47 31.24 -23.20
N GLY A 154 14.17 32.43 -22.69
CA GLY A 154 15.13 33.28 -21.97
C GLY A 154 15.46 32.77 -20.56
N PHE A 155 16.61 33.21 -20.04
CA PHE A 155 17.07 32.94 -18.69
C PHE A 155 16.17 33.60 -17.64
N GLN A 156 15.87 32.83 -16.60
CA GLN A 156 15.28 33.31 -15.36
C GLN A 156 16.26 33.02 -14.23
N GLY A 157 16.53 34.01 -13.40
CA GLY A 157 17.59 33.95 -12.41
C GLY A 157 18.22 35.31 -12.21
N CYS A 158 19.39 35.35 -11.60
CA CYS A 158 20.10 36.60 -11.36
C CYS A 158 21.42 36.64 -12.09
N MET A 159 21.82 37.84 -12.51
CA MET A 159 23.18 38.13 -12.96
C MET A 159 23.78 39.28 -12.17
N ARG A 160 25.09 39.25 -11.96
CA ARG A 160 25.87 40.37 -11.37
C ARG A 160 27.29 40.37 -11.91
N LEU A 161 28.05 41.41 -11.56
CA LEU A 161 29.46 41.55 -11.96
C LEU A 161 29.66 41.39 -13.48
N ILE A 162 28.72 41.93 -14.27
CA ILE A 162 28.81 41.89 -15.73
C ILE A 162 29.96 42.81 -16.16
N SER A 163 30.88 42.26 -16.96
CA SER A 163 32.00 43.00 -17.54
C SER A 163 32.16 42.67 -19.03
N ILE A 164 32.40 43.71 -19.81
CA ILE A 164 32.62 43.66 -21.26
C ILE A 164 33.99 44.29 -21.52
N ASP A 165 34.89 43.56 -22.16
CA ASP A 165 36.26 44.00 -22.49
C ASP A 165 37.03 44.56 -21.27
N ASN A 166 36.90 43.88 -20.13
CA ASN A 166 37.47 44.27 -18.82
C ASN A 166 36.91 45.58 -18.22
N LYS A 167 35.80 46.10 -18.75
CA LYS A 167 35.07 47.22 -18.13
C LYS A 167 33.85 46.68 -17.41
N ALA A 168 33.69 47.01 -16.13
CA ALA A 168 32.50 46.65 -15.37
C ALA A 168 31.30 47.46 -15.87
N VAL A 169 30.14 46.81 -16.00
CA VAL A 169 28.88 47.45 -16.35
C VAL A 169 28.28 48.07 -15.09
N ASP A 170 27.98 49.37 -15.14
CA ASP A 170 27.28 50.05 -14.06
C ASP A 170 25.76 49.83 -14.18
N MET A 171 25.23 48.93 -13.36
CA MET A 171 23.80 48.60 -13.34
C MET A 171 22.91 49.74 -12.86
N ILE A 172 23.45 50.73 -12.13
CA ILE A 172 22.69 51.91 -11.72
C ILE A 172 22.43 52.80 -12.95
N SER A 173 23.43 52.99 -13.81
CA SER A 173 23.27 53.67 -15.10
C SER A 173 22.29 52.93 -16.03
N VAL A 174 22.26 51.59 -15.99
CA VAL A 174 21.24 50.79 -16.70
C VAL A 174 19.84 51.08 -16.16
N GLN A 175 19.65 51.07 -14.84
CA GLN A 175 18.36 51.37 -14.21
C GLN A 175 17.85 52.78 -14.54
N GLN A 176 18.76 53.75 -14.68
CA GLN A 176 18.44 55.12 -15.07
C GLN A 176 18.21 55.29 -16.58
N ASN A 177 18.25 54.20 -17.37
CA ASN A 177 18.17 54.21 -18.84
C ASN A 177 19.24 55.11 -19.52
N VAL A 178 20.38 55.31 -18.86
CA VAL A 178 21.52 56.06 -19.39
C VAL A 178 22.41 55.15 -20.24
N PHE A 179 22.48 53.86 -19.90
CA PHE A 179 23.35 52.88 -20.56
C PHE A 179 22.63 51.55 -20.78
N GLY A 180 22.38 51.18 -22.04
CA GLY A 180 21.67 49.94 -22.40
C GLY A 180 20.15 50.03 -22.34
N TYR A 181 19.48 48.92 -22.64
CA TYR A 181 18.01 48.78 -22.65
C TYR A 181 17.60 47.46 -22.00
N PHE A 182 16.46 47.42 -21.30
CA PHE A 182 15.99 46.19 -20.68
C PHE A 182 14.47 46.07 -20.65
N SER A 183 13.98 44.85 -20.42
CA SER A 183 12.58 44.53 -20.15
C SER A 183 12.48 43.50 -19.03
N ASP A 184 11.48 43.62 -18.16
CA ASP A 184 11.19 42.70 -17.06
C ASP A 184 12.41 42.34 -16.18
N LEU A 185 13.23 43.34 -15.83
CA LEU A 185 14.33 43.19 -14.89
C LEU A 185 14.02 43.88 -13.56
N GLN A 186 14.36 43.21 -12.46
CA GLN A 186 14.45 43.83 -11.15
C GLN A 186 15.92 44.06 -10.81
N ILE A 187 16.34 45.33 -10.78
CA ILE A 187 17.72 45.74 -10.48
C ILE A 187 17.85 45.99 -8.96
N ASP A 188 19.03 45.70 -8.41
CA ASP A 188 19.41 45.84 -6.99
C ASP A 188 18.85 44.77 -6.05
N LEU A 189 18.04 43.84 -6.57
CA LEU A 189 17.59 42.66 -5.81
C LEU A 189 17.84 41.39 -6.62
N CYS A 190 18.26 40.33 -5.92
CA CYS A 190 18.25 38.98 -6.47
C CYS A 190 17.20 38.10 -5.77
N GLY A 191 16.00 38.04 -6.36
CA GLY A 191 14.80 37.42 -5.78
C GLY A 191 14.55 35.96 -6.17
N ILE A 192 15.57 35.11 -6.24
CA ILE A 192 15.32 33.66 -6.44
C ILE A 192 14.77 33.05 -5.16
N ILE A 193 13.72 32.23 -5.26
CA ILE A 193 13.10 31.54 -4.13
C ILE A 193 13.57 30.09 -4.12
N ASP A 194 14.04 29.60 -2.98
CA ASP A 194 14.29 28.17 -2.78
C ASP A 194 12.96 27.49 -2.40
N ARG A 195 12.37 26.78 -3.35
CA ARG A 195 11.08 26.10 -3.21
C ARG A 195 11.21 24.68 -2.62
N CYS A 196 12.44 24.19 -2.45
CA CYS A 196 12.73 22.93 -1.77
C CYS A 196 13.13 23.13 -0.29
N LEU A 197 13.08 24.37 0.21
CA LEU A 197 13.35 24.67 1.62
C LEU A 197 12.20 25.49 2.25
N PRO A 198 11.42 24.93 3.20
CA PRO A 198 11.50 23.54 3.68
C PRO A 198 11.14 22.53 2.58
N ASN A 199 11.59 21.29 2.73
CA ASN A 199 11.27 20.23 1.78
C ASN A 199 9.81 19.79 1.99
N TYR A 200 8.98 20.04 0.99
CA TYR A 200 7.57 19.64 0.98
C TYR A 200 7.32 18.28 0.34
N CYS A 201 8.38 17.58 -0.11
CA CYS A 201 8.29 16.20 -0.54
C CYS A 201 8.29 15.29 0.69
N GLU A 202 7.13 14.72 0.97
CA GLU A 202 6.87 13.86 2.12
C GLU A 202 7.51 12.48 1.93
N HIS A 203 7.59 11.70 3.01
CA HIS A 203 8.04 10.30 3.01
C HIS A 203 9.41 10.05 2.34
N GLY A 204 10.33 11.01 2.49
CA GLY A 204 11.70 10.90 1.95
C GLY A 204 11.81 11.17 0.45
N GLY A 205 10.79 11.76 -0.18
CA GLY A 205 10.84 12.16 -1.59
C GLY A 205 11.95 13.16 -1.89
N GLU A 206 12.63 12.97 -3.03
CA GLU A 206 13.70 13.88 -3.47
C GLU A 206 13.09 15.11 -4.16
N CYS A 207 13.42 16.30 -3.64
CA CYS A 207 12.94 17.56 -4.18
C CYS A 207 13.86 18.11 -5.27
N SER A 208 13.27 18.51 -6.38
CA SER A 208 13.91 19.32 -7.42
C SER A 208 13.05 20.54 -7.72
N GLN A 209 13.62 21.60 -8.29
CA GLN A 209 12.91 22.86 -8.50
C GLN A 209 13.27 23.58 -9.79
N SER A 210 12.36 24.47 -10.19
CA SER A 210 12.48 25.46 -11.25
C SER A 210 12.16 26.85 -10.68
N TRP A 211 12.19 27.87 -11.53
CA TRP A 211 11.78 29.23 -11.18
C TRP A 211 10.39 29.31 -10.52
N ASN A 212 9.40 28.60 -11.09
CA ASN A 212 7.99 28.72 -10.73
C ASN A 212 7.42 27.51 -9.97
N SER A 213 8.23 26.48 -9.71
CA SER A 213 7.71 25.26 -9.09
C SER A 213 8.79 24.39 -8.47
N PHE A 214 8.35 23.46 -7.64
CA PHE A 214 9.14 22.31 -7.22
C PHE A 214 8.48 21.00 -7.69
N TYR A 215 9.22 19.91 -7.68
CA TYR A 215 8.82 18.59 -8.12
C TYR A 215 9.39 17.56 -7.16
N CYS A 216 8.54 16.62 -6.75
CA CYS A 216 8.92 15.52 -5.89
C CYS A 216 9.10 14.25 -6.69
N ASN A 217 10.24 13.60 -6.51
CA ASN A 217 10.45 12.25 -6.96
C ASN A 217 10.04 11.27 -5.85
N CYS A 218 8.88 10.64 -6.01
CA CYS A 218 8.33 9.66 -5.06
C CYS A 218 8.76 8.23 -5.36
N THR A 219 9.72 8.03 -6.26
CA THR A 219 10.19 6.67 -6.61
C THR A 219 10.82 6.02 -5.39
N ASN A 220 10.45 4.75 -5.12
CA ASN A 220 10.92 3.96 -3.98
C ASN A 220 10.53 4.48 -2.59
N THR A 221 9.58 5.40 -2.47
CA THR A 221 9.07 5.81 -1.14
C THR A 221 7.91 4.94 -0.67
N GLY A 222 7.18 4.31 -1.60
CA GLY A 222 5.89 3.65 -1.31
C GLY A 222 4.69 4.61 -1.43
N TYR A 223 4.95 5.87 -1.80
CA TYR A 223 3.96 6.93 -1.90
C TYR A 223 3.93 7.56 -3.30
N LYS A 224 2.85 8.30 -3.59
CA LYS A 224 2.58 8.97 -4.86
C LYS A 224 1.90 10.33 -4.63
N GLY A 225 1.62 11.04 -5.72
CA GLY A 225 1.06 12.40 -5.70
C GLY A 225 2.14 13.48 -5.84
N ALA A 226 1.72 14.74 -6.02
CA ALA A 226 2.63 15.85 -6.28
C ALA A 226 3.66 16.11 -5.15
N THR A 227 3.31 15.74 -3.91
CA THR A 227 4.14 15.91 -2.71
C THR A 227 4.51 14.58 -2.04
N CYS A 228 4.28 13.43 -2.70
CA CYS A 228 4.48 12.10 -2.13
C CYS A 228 3.67 11.84 -0.85
N HIS A 229 2.51 12.48 -0.70
CA HIS A 229 1.65 12.36 0.47
C HIS A 229 0.89 11.03 0.51
N TYR A 230 0.53 10.46 -0.65
CA TYR A 230 -0.43 9.35 -0.70
C TYR A 230 0.19 7.96 -0.75
N PRO A 231 -0.29 7.00 0.07
CA PRO A 231 0.19 5.63 0.01
C PRO A 231 -0.24 4.94 -1.30
N ILE A 232 0.64 4.06 -1.80
CA ILE A 232 0.35 3.19 -2.96
C ILE A 232 -0.40 1.93 -2.51
N TYR A 233 -0.20 1.49 -1.27
CA TYR A 233 -0.71 0.26 -0.72
C TYR A 233 -1.93 0.48 0.18
N GLU A 234 -2.71 -0.58 0.41
CA GLU A 234 -3.87 -0.50 1.30
C GLU A 234 -3.44 -0.58 2.77
N GLN A 235 -4.28 -0.09 3.67
CA GLN A 235 -3.94 -0.01 5.10
C GLN A 235 -4.06 -1.35 5.84
N SER A 236 -4.79 -2.32 5.26
CA SER A 236 -5.02 -3.61 5.90
C SER A 236 -5.30 -4.74 4.92
N CYS A 237 -5.14 -5.98 5.38
CA CYS A 237 -5.58 -7.16 4.64
C CYS A 237 -7.10 -7.18 4.39
N GLU A 238 -7.89 -6.57 5.29
CA GLU A 238 -9.34 -6.45 5.12
C GLU A 238 -9.68 -5.54 3.94
N ALA A 239 -8.99 -4.40 3.80
CA ALA A 239 -9.16 -3.50 2.67
C ALA A 239 -8.83 -4.19 1.33
N TYR A 240 -7.75 -4.99 1.28
CA TYR A 240 -7.43 -5.79 0.09
C TYR A 240 -8.53 -6.82 -0.24
N LYS A 241 -9.04 -7.56 0.75
CA LYS A 241 -10.12 -8.53 0.56
C LYS A 241 -11.35 -7.89 -0.09
N HIS A 242 -11.70 -6.66 0.29
CA HIS A 242 -12.85 -5.94 -0.26
C HIS A 242 -12.67 -5.46 -1.70
N ARG A 243 -11.44 -5.51 -2.23
CA ARG A 243 -11.16 -5.31 -3.66
C ARG A 243 -11.23 -6.61 -4.47
N GLY A 244 -11.55 -7.74 -3.82
CA GLY A 244 -11.59 -9.06 -4.45
C GLY A 244 -10.26 -9.80 -4.45
N ASN A 245 -9.26 -9.33 -3.69
CA ASN A 245 -7.99 -10.03 -3.54
C ASN A 245 -8.14 -11.29 -2.68
N THR A 246 -7.24 -12.25 -2.87
CA THR A 246 -7.18 -13.53 -2.15
C THR A 246 -5.94 -13.59 -1.23
N SER A 247 -5.78 -14.67 -0.47
CA SER A 247 -4.64 -14.83 0.44
C SER A 247 -3.29 -14.74 -0.29
N GLY A 248 -2.32 -14.08 0.33
CA GLY A 248 -0.98 -13.89 -0.26
C GLY A 248 -0.14 -12.89 0.52
N PHE A 249 1.05 -12.58 0.00
CA PHE A 249 1.91 -11.53 0.54
C PHE A 249 1.52 -10.17 -0.04
N TYR A 250 1.29 -9.20 0.85
CA TYR A 250 0.92 -7.84 0.49
C TYR A 250 1.75 -6.85 1.29
N ASN A 251 2.13 -5.74 0.67
CA ASN A 251 2.57 -4.58 1.42
C ASN A 251 1.32 -3.90 1.98
N ILE A 252 1.34 -3.54 3.25
CA ILE A 252 0.31 -2.70 3.87
C ILE A 252 0.95 -1.41 4.40
N ASP A 253 0.19 -0.34 4.37
CA ASP A 253 0.56 0.96 4.92
C ASP A 253 -0.36 1.28 6.10
N SER A 254 0.04 0.87 7.30
CA SER A 254 -0.89 0.80 8.44
C SER A 254 -1.45 2.14 8.91
N ASP A 255 -0.81 3.27 8.62
CA ASP A 255 -1.22 4.63 8.99
C ASP A 255 -1.55 5.52 7.80
N GLY A 256 -1.47 5.01 6.57
CA GLY A 256 -1.93 5.69 5.37
C GLY A 256 -1.03 6.86 5.00
N SER A 257 -1.53 8.09 5.12
CA SER A 257 -0.74 9.31 4.86
C SER A 257 0.09 9.76 6.08
N GLY A 258 0.21 8.89 7.09
CA GLY A 258 1.04 9.09 8.28
C GLY A 258 2.53 8.79 8.03
N PRO A 259 3.39 9.00 9.04
CA PRO A 259 4.84 8.95 8.88
C PRO A 259 5.44 7.55 8.65
N LEU A 260 4.69 6.46 8.84
CA LEU A 260 5.23 5.10 8.76
C LEU A 260 5.17 4.56 7.33
N GLY A 261 6.32 4.14 6.80
CA GLY A 261 6.35 3.51 5.47
C GLY A 261 5.62 2.16 5.43
N PRO A 262 5.33 1.64 4.22
CA PRO A 262 4.67 0.34 4.06
C PRO A 262 5.60 -0.83 4.41
N PHE A 263 5.00 -1.96 4.77
CA PHE A 263 5.74 -3.18 5.10
C PHE A 263 5.01 -4.45 4.66
N LEU A 264 5.77 -5.52 4.43
CA LEU A 264 5.26 -6.78 3.90
C LEU A 264 4.64 -7.64 5.01
N VAL A 265 3.42 -8.10 4.77
CA VAL A 265 2.69 -9.04 5.63
C VAL A 265 2.12 -10.19 4.80
N TYR A 266 1.81 -11.30 5.46
CA TYR A 266 1.00 -12.35 4.83
C TYR A 266 -0.47 -12.17 5.23
N CYS A 267 -1.31 -11.89 4.24
CA CYS A 267 -2.75 -11.80 4.42
C CYS A 267 -3.37 -13.18 4.16
N ASN A 268 -3.92 -13.80 5.20
CA ASN A 268 -4.74 -14.99 5.07
C ASN A 268 -6.22 -14.59 5.00
N MET A 269 -6.72 -14.34 3.80
CA MET A 269 -8.08 -13.86 3.50
C MET A 269 -9.05 -15.04 3.35
N THR A 270 -9.17 -15.89 4.38
CA THR A 270 -10.18 -16.95 4.43
C THR A 270 -11.53 -16.41 4.91
N ASP A 271 -12.34 -17.21 5.62
CA ASP A 271 -13.58 -16.76 6.26
C ASP A 271 -13.31 -15.55 7.18
N THR A 272 -12.27 -15.67 8.00
CA THR A 272 -11.65 -14.58 8.75
C THR A 272 -10.38 -14.13 8.04
N THR A 273 -10.18 -12.81 7.96
CA THR A 273 -9.01 -12.19 7.32
C THR A 273 -7.91 -11.94 8.33
N TRP A 274 -6.86 -12.74 8.31
CA TRP A 274 -5.73 -12.60 9.22
C TRP A 274 -4.56 -11.87 8.58
N THR A 275 -4.04 -10.87 9.26
CA THR A 275 -2.74 -10.24 9.04
C THR A 275 -1.71 -11.00 9.88
N ILE A 276 -0.80 -11.73 9.22
CA ILE A 276 0.22 -12.56 9.85
C ILE A 276 1.57 -11.86 9.75
N ILE A 277 2.18 -11.55 10.90
CA ILE A 277 3.44 -10.82 10.98
C ILE A 277 4.49 -11.72 11.64
N GLN A 278 5.55 -12.01 10.89
CA GLN A 278 6.60 -12.94 11.29
C GLN A 278 7.71 -12.26 12.09
N HIS A 279 8.43 -13.06 12.87
CA HIS A 279 9.67 -12.66 13.55
C HIS A 279 10.78 -13.69 13.28
N ASN A 280 12.00 -13.35 13.72
CA ASN A 280 13.24 -14.08 13.44
C ASN A 280 13.32 -15.55 13.95
N ASN A 281 12.43 -16.01 14.83
CA ASN A 281 12.50 -17.36 15.39
C ASN A 281 11.15 -17.92 15.84
N THR A 282 10.53 -18.77 15.03
CA THR A 282 9.28 -19.47 15.35
C THR A 282 9.48 -20.95 15.71
N ASN A 283 10.73 -21.40 15.79
CA ASN A 283 11.08 -22.79 16.08
C ASN A 283 11.14 -23.04 17.59
N LEU A 284 10.83 -24.28 17.98
CA LEU A 284 10.99 -24.73 19.37
C LEU A 284 12.49 -24.69 19.75
N THR A 285 12.83 -23.82 20.69
CA THR A 285 14.22 -23.55 21.10
C THR A 285 14.47 -24.09 22.49
N ARG A 286 15.45 -24.99 22.64
CA ARG A 286 15.85 -25.55 23.95
C ARG A 286 16.81 -24.62 24.68
N VAL A 287 16.61 -24.46 25.98
CA VAL A 287 17.44 -23.66 26.87
C VAL A 287 18.33 -24.56 27.72
N LYS A 288 19.63 -24.26 27.77
CA LYS A 288 20.64 -25.16 28.36
C LYS A 288 20.99 -24.86 29.82
N SER A 289 21.00 -23.59 30.23
CA SER A 289 21.27 -23.16 31.60
C SER A 289 20.80 -21.73 31.79
N ALA A 290 20.11 -21.46 32.90
CA ALA A 290 19.62 -20.14 33.28
C ALA A 290 19.32 -20.10 34.79
N ASN A 291 19.72 -19.03 35.46
CA ASN A 291 19.37 -18.76 36.87
C ASN A 291 18.91 -17.31 37.07
N ARG A 292 18.55 -16.91 38.30
CA ARG A 292 18.10 -15.53 38.59
C ARG A 292 19.19 -14.48 38.36
N GLU A 293 20.47 -14.82 38.52
CA GLU A 293 21.59 -13.89 38.34
C GLU A 293 22.02 -13.78 36.87
N ASN A 294 21.86 -14.86 36.11
CA ASN A 294 22.14 -14.97 34.68
C ASN A 294 20.93 -15.60 33.97
N PRO A 295 19.86 -14.81 33.76
CA PRO A 295 18.65 -15.29 33.11
C PRO A 295 18.90 -15.56 31.62
N HIS A 296 18.16 -16.52 31.06
CA HIS A 296 18.12 -16.70 29.61
C HIS A 296 17.09 -15.74 29.02
N THR A 297 17.59 -14.71 28.34
CA THR A 297 16.78 -13.68 27.69
C THR A 297 16.80 -13.85 26.18
N VAL A 298 15.62 -13.73 25.56
CA VAL A 298 15.43 -13.89 24.12
C VAL A 298 14.68 -12.68 23.58
N PHE A 299 15.25 -12.05 22.56
CA PHE A 299 14.62 -10.91 21.86
C PHE A 299 14.08 -11.34 20.51
N PHE A 300 12.82 -10.97 20.23
CA PHE A 300 12.15 -11.26 18.97
C PHE A 300 12.20 -10.03 18.06
N LYS A 301 12.85 -10.19 16.91
CA LYS A 301 12.91 -9.17 15.87
C LYS A 301 11.86 -9.46 14.81
N TYR A 302 10.82 -8.64 14.76
CA TYR A 302 9.76 -8.72 13.77
C TYR A 302 10.22 -8.19 12.40
N SER A 303 9.53 -8.60 11.34
CA SER A 303 9.72 -8.05 9.98
C SER A 303 9.29 -6.59 9.86
N ALA A 304 8.42 -6.11 10.76
CA ALA A 304 7.95 -4.74 10.86
C ALA A 304 8.60 -4.00 12.06
N SER A 305 8.66 -2.68 11.97
CA SER A 305 9.05 -1.81 13.08
C SER A 305 8.01 -1.82 14.20
N LEU A 306 8.41 -1.43 15.42
CA LEU A 306 7.49 -1.40 16.56
C LEU A 306 6.31 -0.45 16.34
N ASP A 307 6.53 0.67 15.67
CA ASP A 307 5.47 1.65 15.36
C ASP A 307 4.47 1.10 14.33
N GLN A 308 4.95 0.38 13.31
CA GLN A 308 4.09 -0.33 12.35
C GLN A 308 3.26 -1.43 13.00
N LEU A 309 3.88 -2.21 13.92
CA LEU A 309 3.17 -3.22 14.71
C LEU A 309 2.09 -2.54 15.56
N GLN A 310 2.42 -1.42 16.21
CA GLN A 310 1.50 -0.67 17.05
C GLN A 310 0.29 -0.17 16.26
N ALA A 311 0.52 0.45 15.10
CA ALA A 311 -0.54 0.92 14.20
C ALA A 311 -1.46 -0.24 13.77
N THR A 312 -0.86 -1.34 13.32
CA THR A 312 -1.61 -2.54 12.88
C THR A 312 -2.45 -3.15 14.01
N ILE A 313 -1.84 -3.30 15.19
CA ILE A 313 -2.53 -3.84 16.36
C ILE A 313 -3.69 -2.93 16.73
N ASN A 314 -3.50 -1.61 16.77
CA ASN A 314 -4.54 -0.66 17.14
C ASN A 314 -5.73 -0.70 16.17
N HIS A 315 -5.49 -0.87 14.87
CA HIS A 315 -6.52 -1.02 13.84
C HIS A 315 -7.26 -2.36 13.89
N ALA A 316 -6.59 -3.45 14.30
CA ALA A 316 -7.21 -4.76 14.36
C ALA A 316 -8.33 -4.84 15.42
N GLU A 317 -9.35 -5.65 15.16
CA GLU A 317 -10.39 -5.96 16.17
C GLU A 317 -9.84 -6.89 17.25
N HIS A 318 -9.06 -7.88 16.84
CA HIS A 318 -8.47 -8.89 17.71
C HIS A 318 -7.06 -9.22 17.25
N CYS A 319 -6.17 -9.48 18.21
CA CYS A 319 -4.83 -9.99 17.94
C CYS A 319 -4.50 -11.11 18.92
N GLU A 320 -3.79 -12.12 18.45
CA GLU A 320 -3.32 -13.22 19.26
C GLU A 320 -1.93 -13.71 18.84
N GLN A 321 -1.26 -14.36 19.79
CA GLN A 321 0.05 -14.96 19.57
C GLN A 321 0.18 -16.26 20.38
N GLU A 322 0.54 -17.35 19.71
CA GLU A 322 0.79 -18.63 20.37
C GLU A 322 2.09 -18.56 21.17
N LEU A 323 2.04 -18.89 22.46
CA LEU A 323 3.21 -19.06 23.32
C LEU A 323 3.17 -20.46 23.92
N ALA A 324 4.22 -21.24 23.66
CA ALA A 324 4.41 -22.57 24.25
C ALA A 324 5.65 -22.59 25.13
N TYR A 325 5.47 -23.04 26.37
CA TYR A 325 6.56 -23.35 27.29
C TYR A 325 6.57 -24.84 27.60
N HIS A 326 7.65 -25.51 27.22
CA HIS A 326 7.90 -26.91 27.54
C HIS A 326 8.94 -26.96 28.66
N CYS A 327 8.71 -27.82 29.62
CA CYS A 327 9.47 -27.84 30.85
C CYS A 327 9.69 -29.26 31.35
N LYS A 328 10.81 -29.43 32.05
CA LYS A 328 11.14 -30.59 32.86
C LYS A 328 11.90 -30.04 34.06
N LYS A 329 11.35 -30.17 35.26
CA LYS A 329 11.83 -29.50 36.48
C LYS A 329 12.18 -28.02 36.28
N SER A 330 11.32 -27.30 35.57
CA SER A 330 11.49 -25.86 35.29
C SER A 330 10.14 -25.17 35.44
N ARG A 331 10.00 -24.40 36.52
CA ARG A 331 8.72 -23.82 36.95
C ARG A 331 8.53 -22.42 36.39
N LEU A 332 7.27 -22.01 36.28
CA LEU A 332 6.89 -20.66 35.90
C LEU A 332 6.71 -19.78 37.14
N LEU A 333 6.13 -20.35 38.20
CA LEU A 333 5.92 -19.72 39.50
C LEU A 333 6.58 -20.56 40.60
N GLU A 334 7.15 -19.89 41.62
CA GLU A 334 7.77 -20.60 42.74
C GLU A 334 6.75 -21.38 43.59
N LYS A 335 5.53 -20.84 43.71
CA LYS A 335 4.34 -21.39 44.37
C LYS A 335 3.10 -20.63 43.85
N PRO A 336 1.86 -21.11 44.11
CA PRO A 336 0.67 -20.29 43.88
C PRO A 336 0.81 -18.91 44.52
N ASP A 337 0.61 -17.84 43.75
CA ASP A 337 0.80 -16.44 44.15
C ASP A 337 2.24 -16.08 44.60
N GLY A 338 3.23 -16.86 44.14
CA GLY A 338 4.64 -16.71 44.45
C GLY A 338 5.40 -15.78 43.50
N ILE A 339 6.72 -15.73 43.67
CA ILE A 339 7.61 -14.97 42.80
C ILE A 339 7.64 -15.63 41.41
N PRO A 340 7.47 -14.88 40.30
CA PRO A 340 7.60 -15.42 38.96
C PRO A 340 9.06 -15.80 38.68
N LEU A 341 9.25 -16.98 38.10
CA LEU A 341 10.56 -17.52 37.69
C LEU A 341 10.80 -17.36 36.19
N SER A 342 9.72 -17.27 35.41
CA SER A 342 9.79 -16.97 33.98
C SER A 342 8.65 -16.03 33.62
N TRP A 343 8.91 -15.11 32.70
CA TRP A 343 7.95 -14.09 32.26
C TRP A 343 8.24 -13.66 30.83
N TRP A 344 7.35 -12.85 30.27
CA TRP A 344 7.55 -12.24 28.96
C TRP A 344 7.30 -10.73 29.03
N ILE A 345 7.80 -10.02 28.03
CA ILE A 345 7.64 -8.58 27.89
C ILE A 345 7.07 -8.32 26.50
N GLY A 346 6.15 -7.36 26.45
CA GLY A 346 5.42 -7.00 25.24
C GLY A 346 5.68 -5.56 24.80
N ARG A 347 4.71 -4.98 24.08
CA ARG A 347 4.83 -3.62 23.53
C ARG A 347 4.93 -2.51 24.59
N THR A 348 4.36 -2.72 25.77
CA THR A 348 4.37 -1.73 26.87
C THR A 348 5.68 -1.72 27.66
N ASN A 349 6.60 -2.65 27.34
CA ASN A 349 7.83 -2.88 28.11
C ASN A 349 7.58 -3.24 29.58
N GLU A 350 6.38 -3.71 29.91
CA GLU A 350 6.01 -4.19 31.23
C GLU A 350 6.16 -5.71 31.33
N THR A 351 6.55 -6.20 32.50
CA THR A 351 6.69 -7.63 32.78
C THR A 351 5.33 -8.29 32.92
N GLN A 352 5.08 -9.31 32.10
CA GLN A 352 3.84 -10.09 32.08
C GLN A 352 4.09 -11.51 32.60
N THR A 353 3.30 -11.92 33.59
CA THR A 353 3.47 -13.19 34.33
C THR A 353 2.37 -14.20 34.05
N TYR A 354 1.35 -13.83 33.29
CA TYR A 354 0.34 -14.76 32.77
C TYR A 354 0.87 -15.42 31.49
N TRP A 355 0.44 -16.65 31.24
CA TRP A 355 0.90 -17.46 30.11
C TRP A 355 -0.25 -17.76 29.14
N GLY A 356 0.07 -18.45 28.04
CA GLY A 356 -0.88 -18.77 26.98
C GLY A 356 -2.20 -19.35 27.51
N GLY A 357 -3.32 -18.80 27.03
CA GLY A 357 -4.68 -19.16 27.43
C GLY A 357 -5.19 -18.50 28.72
N SER A 358 -4.42 -17.60 29.33
CA SER A 358 -4.83 -16.83 30.51
C SER A 358 -4.98 -15.33 30.24
N LEU A 359 -5.69 -14.64 31.14
CA LEU A 359 -5.93 -13.19 31.09
C LEU A 359 -4.90 -12.43 31.96
N PRO A 360 -4.69 -11.13 31.71
CA PRO A 360 -3.88 -10.28 32.57
C PRO A 360 -4.28 -10.36 34.05
N ALA A 361 -3.30 -10.22 34.94
CA ALA A 361 -3.42 -10.36 36.40
C ALA A 361 -3.81 -11.76 36.91
N VAL A 362 -4.18 -12.69 36.04
CA VAL A 362 -4.46 -14.08 36.41
C VAL A 362 -3.18 -14.90 36.28
N GLN A 363 -2.52 -15.17 37.40
CA GLN A 363 -1.28 -15.96 37.49
C GLN A 363 -1.53 -17.48 37.30
N LYS A 364 -2.30 -17.83 36.28
CA LYS A 364 -2.59 -19.21 35.89
C LYS A 364 -2.26 -19.42 34.42
N CYS A 365 -2.08 -20.67 34.02
CA CYS A 365 -2.03 -21.09 32.63
C CYS A 365 -3.41 -21.58 32.18
N ALA A 366 -3.58 -21.88 30.88
CA ALA A 366 -4.83 -22.43 30.33
C ALA A 366 -5.42 -23.57 31.18
N CYS A 367 -4.60 -24.57 31.52
CA CYS A 367 -5.06 -25.71 32.31
C CYS A 367 -5.56 -25.33 33.71
N GLY A 368 -5.00 -24.26 34.30
CA GLY A 368 -5.34 -23.80 35.65
C GLY A 368 -6.67 -23.05 35.69
N LEU A 369 -7.08 -22.48 34.55
CA LEU A 369 -8.41 -21.90 34.35
C LEU A 369 -9.46 -22.98 34.07
N GLU A 370 -9.10 -23.98 33.27
CA GLU A 370 -9.99 -25.09 32.90
C GLU A 370 -10.15 -26.15 34.02
N GLY A 371 -9.25 -26.16 35.00
CA GLY A 371 -9.19 -27.22 36.01
C GLY A 371 -8.67 -28.55 35.44
N SER A 372 -7.93 -28.49 34.34
CA SER A 372 -7.41 -29.64 33.58
C SER A 372 -5.91 -29.90 33.79
N CYS A 373 -5.24 -29.15 34.68
CA CYS A 373 -3.82 -29.35 34.95
C CYS A 373 -3.53 -30.76 35.47
N ILE A 374 -2.35 -31.27 35.12
CA ILE A 374 -1.86 -32.60 35.52
C ILE A 374 -1.84 -32.77 37.05
N ASP A 375 -1.57 -31.69 37.76
CA ASP A 375 -1.67 -31.61 39.22
C ASP A 375 -2.61 -30.44 39.59
N SER A 376 -3.72 -30.76 40.23
CA SER A 376 -4.75 -29.79 40.62
C SER A 376 -4.32 -28.84 41.75
N GLN A 377 -3.17 -29.08 42.39
CA GLN A 377 -2.59 -28.17 43.39
C GLN A 377 -1.82 -27.00 42.77
N HIS A 378 -1.52 -27.07 41.47
CA HIS A 378 -0.71 -26.07 40.76
C HIS A 378 -1.54 -25.32 39.71
N TYR A 379 -1.12 -24.10 39.37
CA TYR A 379 -1.83 -23.23 38.42
C TYR A 379 -1.39 -23.43 36.96
N CYS A 380 -0.28 -24.13 36.75
CA CYS A 380 0.31 -24.48 35.46
C CYS A 380 0.92 -25.88 35.54
N ASN A 381 1.01 -26.58 34.40
CA ASN A 381 1.61 -27.92 34.37
C ASN A 381 3.10 -27.89 34.74
N CYS A 382 3.82 -26.85 34.31
CA CYS A 382 5.24 -26.69 34.58
C CYS A 382 5.57 -26.40 36.05
N ASP A 383 4.61 -25.91 36.83
CA ASP A 383 4.81 -25.64 38.25
C ASP A 383 4.81 -26.92 39.10
N ALA A 384 4.30 -28.04 38.56
CA ALA A 384 4.29 -29.34 39.23
C ALA A 384 5.69 -30.02 39.32
N ASP A 385 6.72 -29.38 38.75
CA ASP A 385 8.14 -29.72 38.90
C ASP A 385 8.50 -31.20 38.58
N ARG A 386 7.85 -31.76 37.56
CA ARG A 386 8.02 -33.17 37.16
C ARG A 386 9.33 -33.42 36.41
N ASP A 387 9.83 -34.65 36.50
CA ASP A 387 11.02 -35.14 35.76
C ASP A 387 10.69 -35.59 34.32
N GLU A 388 9.42 -35.56 33.95
CA GLU A 388 8.91 -35.81 32.59
C GLU A 388 8.63 -34.48 31.90
N TRP A 389 8.67 -34.47 30.57
CA TRP A 389 8.32 -33.28 29.79
C TRP A 389 6.83 -32.97 29.90
N THR A 390 6.52 -31.78 30.38
CA THR A 390 5.18 -31.19 30.37
C THR A 390 5.20 -29.88 29.60
N ASN A 391 4.02 -29.34 29.29
CA ASN A 391 3.92 -28.05 28.63
C ASN A 391 2.72 -27.22 29.11
N ASP A 392 2.89 -25.92 28.96
CA ASP A 392 1.85 -24.92 29.04
C ASP A 392 1.85 -24.16 27.70
N THR A 393 0.98 -24.60 26.79
CA THR A 393 0.78 -24.00 25.46
C THR A 393 -0.57 -23.30 25.42
N GLY A 394 -0.60 -22.08 24.88
CA GLY A 394 -1.85 -21.40 24.58
C GLY A 394 -1.65 -20.07 23.87
N PHE A 395 -2.75 -19.37 23.62
CA PHE A 395 -2.74 -18.06 22.96
C PHE A 395 -2.73 -16.92 23.98
N LEU A 396 -1.85 -15.95 23.76
CA LEU A 396 -1.93 -14.63 24.35
C LEU A 396 -2.84 -13.79 23.46
N SER A 397 -3.97 -13.29 23.98
CA SER A 397 -4.98 -12.57 23.20
C SER A 397 -5.30 -11.16 23.72
N TYR A 398 -4.64 -10.74 24.80
CA TYR A 398 -4.82 -9.38 25.31
C TYR A 398 -4.02 -8.38 24.48
N LYS A 399 -4.73 -7.74 23.55
CA LYS A 399 -4.18 -6.85 22.52
C LYS A 399 -3.23 -5.78 23.05
N GLU A 400 -3.53 -5.19 24.21
CA GLU A 400 -2.76 -4.08 24.77
C GLU A 400 -1.33 -4.46 25.19
N HIS A 401 -1.05 -5.75 25.42
CA HIS A 401 0.29 -6.22 25.75
C HIS A 401 1.04 -6.83 24.56
N LEU A 402 0.36 -7.18 23.48
CA LEU A 402 0.99 -7.78 22.29
C LEU A 402 1.72 -6.73 21.44
N PRO A 403 2.73 -7.12 20.64
CA PRO A 403 3.27 -8.48 20.51
C PRO A 403 4.29 -8.80 21.61
N VAL A 404 4.62 -10.08 21.79
CA VAL A 404 5.74 -10.49 22.65
C VAL A 404 7.06 -10.07 22.00
N THR A 405 7.84 -9.24 22.69
CA THR A 405 9.14 -8.73 22.23
C THR A 405 10.30 -9.43 22.94
N GLU A 406 10.06 -9.92 24.16
CA GLU A 406 11.07 -10.60 24.98
C GLU A 406 10.48 -11.76 25.78
N ILE A 407 11.26 -12.84 25.95
CA ILE A 407 10.98 -13.92 26.92
C ILE A 407 12.19 -14.06 27.85
N VAL A 408 11.92 -14.19 29.14
CA VAL A 408 12.94 -14.36 30.19
C VAL A 408 12.66 -15.64 30.97
N ILE A 409 13.68 -16.49 31.08
CA ILE A 409 13.61 -17.79 31.78
C ILE A 409 14.74 -17.87 32.80
N THR A 410 14.43 -18.26 34.05
CA THR A 410 15.42 -18.27 35.15
C THR A 410 15.51 -19.56 35.95
N ASP A 411 14.71 -20.58 35.68
CA ASP A 411 14.67 -21.82 36.49
C ASP A 411 15.19 -23.04 35.73
N ILE A 412 16.47 -23.00 35.33
CA ILE A 412 17.14 -24.09 34.59
C ILE A 412 18.58 -24.30 35.10
N ASP A 413 18.80 -24.14 36.40
CA ASP A 413 20.10 -24.39 37.04
C ASP A 413 20.05 -25.56 38.03
N ARG A 414 18.92 -26.30 38.02
CA ARG A 414 18.67 -27.43 38.92
C ARG A 414 19.09 -28.74 38.24
N PRO A 415 19.49 -29.78 38.99
CA PRO A 415 19.81 -31.07 38.39
C PRO A 415 18.64 -31.62 37.57
N ASN A 416 18.91 -31.97 36.31
CA ASN A 416 17.94 -32.44 35.32
C ASN A 416 16.85 -31.43 34.90
N SER A 417 17.01 -30.14 35.22
CA SER A 417 16.09 -29.11 34.72
C SER A 417 16.37 -28.79 33.26
N GLU A 418 15.34 -28.83 32.44
CA GLU A 418 15.38 -28.47 31.03
C GLU A 418 14.13 -27.65 30.68
N ALA A 419 14.28 -26.69 29.76
CA ALA A 419 13.13 -25.99 29.20
C ALA A 419 13.29 -25.78 27.70
N ALA A 420 12.17 -25.61 27.01
CA ALA A 420 12.13 -25.16 25.63
C ALA A 420 10.93 -24.25 25.42
N TYR A 421 11.10 -23.21 24.60
CA TYR A 421 10.03 -22.27 24.30
C TYR A 421 9.79 -22.20 22.80
N LYS A 422 8.57 -21.82 22.42
CA LYS A 422 8.18 -21.50 21.04
C LYS A 422 7.24 -20.31 21.08
N LEU A 423 7.51 -19.32 20.24
CA LEU A 423 6.63 -18.17 19.99
C LEU A 423 6.15 -18.24 18.55
N GLY A 424 4.83 -18.18 18.34
CA GLY A 424 4.22 -18.09 17.02
C GLY A 424 4.24 -16.66 16.47
N PRO A 425 3.92 -16.47 15.18
CA PRO A 425 3.78 -15.13 14.61
C PRO A 425 2.66 -14.33 15.30
N LEU A 426 2.71 -13.01 15.17
CA LEU A 426 1.59 -12.16 15.57
C LEU A 426 0.46 -12.32 14.54
N LEU A 427 -0.73 -12.68 15.02
CA LEU A 427 -1.93 -12.90 14.22
C LEU A 427 -2.95 -11.83 14.59
N CYS A 428 -3.29 -10.92 13.68
CA CYS A 428 -4.30 -9.90 13.90
C CYS A 428 -5.42 -10.01 12.85
N HIS A 429 -6.67 -9.84 13.23
CA HIS A 429 -7.78 -9.84 12.27
C HIS A 429 -8.81 -8.74 12.56
N GLY A 430 -9.64 -8.49 11.55
CA GLY A 430 -10.59 -7.38 11.55
C GLY A 430 -9.91 -6.05 11.29
N ASP A 431 -10.72 -5.05 10.96
CA ASP A 431 -10.27 -3.68 10.72
C ASP A 431 -11.34 -2.72 11.25
N ARG A 432 -11.10 -2.21 12.47
CA ARG A 432 -12.00 -1.29 13.15
C ARG A 432 -12.18 -0.01 12.35
N THR A 433 -11.15 0.44 11.65
CA THR A 433 -11.18 1.70 10.89
C THR A 433 -11.96 1.57 9.60
N PHE A 434 -11.84 0.43 8.91
CA PHE A 434 -12.54 0.16 7.67
C PHE A 434 -14.05 0.00 7.89
N TRP A 435 -14.48 -0.65 8.97
CA TRP A 435 -15.91 -0.89 9.24
C TRP A 435 -16.63 0.22 9.98
N ASN A 436 -15.89 1.07 10.67
CA ASN A 436 -16.39 2.24 11.40
C ASN A 436 -17.30 3.11 10.53
N SER A 437 -18.60 3.12 10.84
CA SER A 437 -19.62 3.78 10.04
C SER A 437 -20.73 4.42 10.87
N ALA A 438 -21.40 5.41 10.27
CA ALA A 438 -22.56 6.07 10.85
C ALA A 438 -23.66 6.27 9.80
N SER A 439 -24.90 6.10 10.23
CA SER A 439 -26.12 6.29 9.44
C SER A 439 -26.82 7.59 9.84
N PHE A 440 -27.00 8.50 8.90
CA PHE A 440 -27.64 9.81 9.04
C PHE A 440 -29.07 9.72 8.55
N ASN A 441 -30.03 9.80 9.49
CA ASN A 441 -31.43 9.52 9.21
C ASN A 441 -32.26 10.80 8.96
N THR A 442 -31.70 11.98 9.21
CA THR A 442 -32.40 13.27 9.02
C THR A 442 -31.45 14.33 8.43
N GLU A 443 -31.97 15.26 7.62
CA GLU A 443 -31.16 16.33 7.00
C GLU A 443 -30.59 17.34 8.01
N MET A 444 -31.03 17.28 9.27
CA MET A 444 -30.49 18.09 10.37
C MET A 444 -29.50 17.35 11.25
N SER A 445 -29.28 16.05 11.01
CA SER A 445 -28.32 15.24 11.77
C SER A 445 -26.90 15.49 11.28
N TYR A 446 -25.95 15.54 12.22
CA TYR A 446 -24.52 15.68 11.93
C TYR A 446 -23.69 15.17 13.10
N LEU A 447 -22.51 14.66 12.82
CA LEU A 447 -21.47 14.43 13.81
C LEU A 447 -20.54 15.65 13.83
N HIS A 448 -19.93 15.91 14.98
CA HIS A 448 -18.87 16.92 15.07
C HIS A 448 -17.63 16.41 15.79
N PHE A 449 -16.49 16.84 15.29
CA PHE A 449 -15.14 16.50 15.75
C PHE A 449 -14.31 17.78 15.99
N PRO A 450 -13.15 17.68 16.64
CA PRO A 450 -12.19 18.79 16.71
C PRO A 450 -11.85 19.35 15.32
N THR A 451 -11.36 20.59 15.31
CA THR A 451 -10.92 21.26 14.08
C THR A 451 -9.89 20.43 13.33
N PHE A 452 -10.07 20.32 12.02
CA PHE A 452 -9.13 19.60 11.18
C PHE A 452 -7.83 20.41 10.97
N HIS A 453 -6.70 19.75 11.19
CA HIS A 453 -5.35 20.31 11.00
C HIS A 453 -4.74 19.79 9.69
N GLY A 454 -4.94 20.56 8.62
CA GLY A 454 -4.49 20.24 7.25
C GLY A 454 -3.93 21.45 6.53
N GLU A 455 -3.07 22.23 7.20
CA GLU A 455 -2.61 23.54 6.73
C GLU A 455 -1.87 23.45 5.39
N LEU A 456 -0.97 22.47 5.23
CA LEU A 456 -0.14 22.28 4.04
C LEU A 456 -0.66 21.19 3.11
N SER A 457 -1.02 20.04 3.71
CA SER A 457 -1.60 18.88 3.05
C SER A 457 -2.86 18.47 3.82
N ALA A 458 -3.94 18.23 3.07
CA ALA A 458 -5.22 17.79 3.55
C ALA A 458 -5.71 16.67 2.65
N ASP A 459 -5.69 15.43 3.15
CA ASP A 459 -6.37 14.33 2.48
C ASP A 459 -7.59 13.88 3.27
N VAL A 460 -8.65 13.59 2.52
CA VAL A 460 -9.93 13.13 3.05
C VAL A 460 -10.35 11.92 2.23
N SER A 461 -10.59 10.80 2.89
CA SER A 461 -11.13 9.61 2.24
C SER A 461 -12.23 8.97 3.06
N PHE A 462 -13.28 8.51 2.39
CA PHE A 462 -14.40 7.81 3.02
C PHE A 462 -15.20 7.05 1.98
N PHE A 463 -16.05 6.14 2.45
CA PHE A 463 -17.12 5.58 1.66
C PHE A 463 -18.45 6.23 2.03
N PHE A 464 -19.33 6.43 1.05
CA PHE A 464 -20.70 6.84 1.30
C PHE A 464 -21.70 5.91 0.61
N LYS A 465 -22.92 5.86 1.15
CA LYS A 465 -24.05 5.14 0.56
C LYS A 465 -25.33 5.94 0.77
N THR A 466 -26.10 6.20 -0.28
CA THR A 466 -27.30 7.04 -0.18
C THR A 466 -28.33 6.72 -1.27
N THR A 467 -29.57 7.15 -1.04
CA THR A 467 -30.63 7.28 -2.05
C THR A 467 -31.01 8.75 -2.29
N ALA A 468 -30.50 9.68 -1.48
CA ALA A 468 -30.75 11.10 -1.63
C ALA A 468 -30.00 11.67 -2.84
N SER A 469 -30.58 12.70 -3.45
CA SER A 469 -30.02 13.33 -4.65
C SER A 469 -28.87 14.31 -4.37
N SER A 470 -28.72 14.76 -3.12
CA SER A 470 -27.68 15.70 -2.70
C SER A 470 -27.49 15.67 -1.18
N GLY A 471 -26.35 16.19 -0.71
CA GLY A 471 -26.06 16.33 0.73
C GLY A 471 -24.57 16.60 1.00
N VAL A 472 -24.29 17.32 2.09
CA VAL A 472 -22.91 17.65 2.52
C VAL A 472 -22.33 16.51 3.35
N PHE A 473 -21.23 15.92 2.89
CA PHE A 473 -20.53 14.86 3.61
C PHE A 473 -19.67 15.41 4.75
N LEU A 474 -18.95 16.50 4.48
CA LEU A 474 -18.00 17.08 5.41
C LEU A 474 -17.87 18.58 5.20
N GLU A 475 -17.77 19.34 6.29
CA GLU A 475 -17.53 20.78 6.29
C GLU A 475 -16.67 21.20 7.49
N ASN A 476 -15.62 21.96 7.23
CA ASN A 476 -14.91 22.74 8.26
C ASN A 476 -14.75 24.18 7.78
N LEU A 477 -15.03 25.14 8.65
CA LEU A 477 -14.98 26.56 8.37
C LEU A 477 -13.81 27.24 9.09
N GLY A 478 -13.26 28.26 8.45
CA GLY A 478 -12.34 29.26 8.98
C GLY A 478 -12.98 30.65 9.00
N ILE A 479 -12.16 31.70 9.06
CA ILE A 479 -12.65 33.09 8.96
C ILE A 479 -13.05 33.44 7.52
N GLN A 480 -12.18 33.07 6.57
CA GLN A 480 -12.39 33.19 5.12
C GLN A 480 -12.26 31.82 4.47
N ASP A 481 -11.31 31.04 4.96
CA ASP A 481 -11.01 29.69 4.52
C ASP A 481 -12.14 28.70 4.82
N PHE A 482 -12.28 27.68 3.98
CA PHE A 482 -13.14 26.54 4.27
C PHE A 482 -12.70 25.31 3.49
N ILE A 483 -13.19 24.15 3.90
CA ILE A 483 -13.10 22.90 3.16
C ILE A 483 -14.46 22.19 3.22
N ARG A 484 -14.97 21.74 2.07
CA ARG A 484 -16.27 21.06 1.96
C ARG A 484 -16.23 19.98 0.89
N ILE A 485 -16.85 18.83 1.19
CA ILE A 485 -17.12 17.77 0.22
C ILE A 485 -18.62 17.46 0.25
N GLU A 486 -19.27 17.46 -0.92
CA GLU A 486 -20.71 17.23 -1.02
C GLU A 486 -21.09 16.40 -2.24
N LEU A 487 -22.20 15.66 -2.12
CA LEU A 487 -22.96 15.16 -3.25
C LEU A 487 -23.78 16.33 -3.78
N TYR A 488 -23.36 16.91 -4.91
CA TYR A 488 -24.03 18.07 -5.49
C TYR A 488 -25.30 17.67 -6.24
N SER A 489 -25.24 16.56 -6.99
CA SER A 489 -26.35 15.96 -7.71
C SER A 489 -26.22 14.42 -7.68
N PRO A 490 -27.24 13.66 -8.12
CA PRO A 490 -27.21 12.19 -8.08
C PRO A 490 -25.99 11.54 -8.72
N SER A 491 -25.26 12.23 -9.61
CA SER A 491 -24.08 11.72 -10.29
C SER A 491 -22.84 12.60 -10.13
N GLU A 492 -22.86 13.61 -9.27
CA GLU A 492 -21.76 14.57 -9.13
C GLU A 492 -21.34 14.76 -7.67
N VAL A 493 -20.06 14.51 -7.41
CA VAL A 493 -19.40 14.85 -6.13
C VAL A 493 -18.51 16.04 -6.37
N THR A 494 -18.60 17.04 -5.48
CA THR A 494 -17.83 18.27 -5.54
C THR A 494 -16.97 18.41 -4.28
N PHE A 495 -15.70 18.76 -4.50
CA PHE A 495 -14.75 19.17 -3.48
C PHE A 495 -14.50 20.68 -3.63
N SER A 496 -14.81 21.46 -2.59
CA SER A 496 -14.66 22.91 -2.59
C SER A 496 -13.85 23.41 -1.40
N PHE A 497 -13.02 24.41 -1.63
CA PHE A 497 -12.17 25.00 -0.60
C PHE A 497 -11.80 26.44 -0.91
N ASP A 498 -11.41 27.20 0.12
CA ASP A 498 -10.76 28.50 0.00
C ASP A 498 -9.59 28.57 1.00
N VAL A 499 -8.47 29.13 0.55
CA VAL A 499 -7.22 29.32 1.34
C VAL A 499 -6.76 30.78 1.30
N GLY A 500 -7.66 31.71 0.95
CA GLY A 500 -7.39 33.14 0.79
C GLY A 500 -7.14 33.58 -0.66
N ASN A 501 -7.20 32.67 -1.63
CA ASN A 501 -7.09 33.00 -3.06
C ASN A 501 -8.47 33.12 -3.74
N GLY A 502 -9.56 32.92 -2.99
CA GLY A 502 -10.92 32.76 -3.51
C GLY A 502 -11.33 31.29 -3.63
N PRO A 503 -12.64 31.01 -3.74
CA PRO A 503 -13.16 29.65 -3.73
C PRO A 503 -12.73 28.87 -4.97
N SER A 504 -12.26 27.65 -4.76
CA SER A 504 -11.93 26.67 -5.79
C SER A 504 -12.84 25.45 -5.66
N GLU A 505 -13.27 24.89 -6.79
CA GLU A 505 -14.17 23.73 -6.83
C GLU A 505 -13.67 22.69 -7.84
N ILE A 506 -13.70 21.42 -7.47
CA ILE A 506 -13.38 20.27 -8.32
C ILE A 506 -14.58 19.32 -8.29
N THR A 507 -15.16 19.05 -9.46
CA THR A 507 -16.33 18.16 -9.58
C THR A 507 -16.03 16.94 -10.42
N VAL A 508 -16.24 15.75 -9.86
CA VAL A 508 -16.20 14.48 -10.59
C VAL A 508 -17.63 14.07 -10.92
N GLN A 509 -17.88 13.81 -12.21
CA GLN A 509 -19.18 13.39 -12.72
C GLN A 509 -19.12 11.91 -13.10
N SER A 510 -20.02 11.12 -12.54
CA SER A 510 -20.21 9.71 -12.88
C SER A 510 -21.20 9.55 -14.03
N ILE A 511 -21.00 8.51 -14.83
CA ILE A 511 -21.95 8.10 -15.89
C ILE A 511 -23.20 7.45 -15.28
N THR A 512 -23.04 6.83 -14.11
CA THR A 512 -24.11 6.18 -13.36
C THR A 512 -24.47 7.02 -12.14
N SER A 513 -25.69 6.85 -11.63
CA SER A 513 -26.13 7.52 -10.41
C SER A 513 -25.36 6.96 -9.21
N LEU A 514 -24.82 7.85 -8.37
CA LEU A 514 -24.10 7.57 -7.13
C LEU A 514 -25.04 7.48 -5.91
N ASN A 515 -26.35 7.69 -6.12
CA ASN A 515 -27.40 7.51 -5.11
C ASN A 515 -28.19 6.21 -5.35
N ASP A 516 -27.50 5.16 -5.76
CA ASP A 516 -28.05 3.83 -6.11
C ASP A 516 -28.14 2.88 -4.91
N ASN A 517 -27.96 3.39 -3.69
CA ASN A 517 -27.84 2.64 -2.45
C ASN A 517 -26.67 1.63 -2.44
N GLN A 518 -25.57 1.95 -3.14
CA GLN A 518 -24.30 1.25 -3.06
C GLN A 518 -23.22 2.07 -2.38
N TRP A 519 -22.19 1.39 -1.86
CA TRP A 519 -21.00 2.03 -1.32
C TRP A 519 -20.14 2.59 -2.45
N HIS A 520 -19.97 3.91 -2.44
CA HIS A 520 -19.05 4.64 -3.30
C HIS A 520 -17.88 5.17 -2.50
N TYR A 521 -16.67 5.12 -3.06
CA TYR A 521 -15.46 5.62 -2.42
C TYR A 521 -15.16 7.04 -2.90
N VAL A 522 -14.86 7.95 -1.97
CA VAL A 522 -14.45 9.32 -2.27
C VAL A 522 -13.06 9.54 -1.71
N LYS A 523 -12.19 10.12 -2.52
CA LYS A 523 -10.86 10.54 -2.13
C LYS A 523 -10.60 11.96 -2.62
N ALA A 524 -10.37 12.88 -1.69
CA ALA A 524 -10.04 14.27 -1.96
C ALA A 524 -8.66 14.60 -1.38
N GLU A 525 -7.86 15.35 -2.15
CA GLU A 525 -6.56 15.86 -1.72
C GLU A 525 -6.52 17.36 -1.91
N ARG A 526 -5.85 18.05 -1.00
CA ARG A 526 -5.34 19.39 -1.23
C ARG A 526 -3.96 19.47 -0.64
N ASN A 527 -2.96 19.74 -1.47
CA ASN A 527 -1.59 20.00 -1.06
C ASN A 527 -1.14 21.36 -1.60
N ILE A 528 0.13 21.71 -1.40
CA ILE A 528 0.67 23.01 -1.82
C ILE A 528 0.85 23.15 -3.36
N LYS A 529 0.75 22.04 -4.10
CA LYS A 529 0.95 21.98 -5.56
C LYS A 529 -0.35 21.85 -6.33
N GLU A 530 -1.30 21.11 -5.79
CA GLU A 530 -2.58 20.84 -6.43
C GLU A 530 -3.65 20.43 -5.42
N ALA A 531 -4.90 20.50 -5.86
CA ALA A 531 -6.02 19.84 -5.23
C ALA A 531 -6.59 18.81 -6.19
N SER A 532 -7.12 17.71 -5.69
CA SER A 532 -7.66 16.63 -6.51
C SER A 532 -8.87 15.94 -5.89
N LEU A 533 -9.69 15.34 -6.74
CA LEU A 533 -10.86 14.56 -6.37
C LEU A 533 -10.94 13.30 -7.24
N GLN A 534 -11.20 12.16 -6.59
CA GLN A 534 -11.49 10.89 -7.21
C GLN A 534 -12.73 10.27 -6.54
N VAL A 535 -13.61 9.71 -7.37
CA VAL A 535 -14.79 8.97 -6.93
C VAL A 535 -14.74 7.58 -7.57
N ASP A 536 -14.83 6.55 -6.76
CA ASP A 536 -14.65 5.15 -7.14
C ASP A 536 -13.36 4.94 -7.96
N GLN A 537 -13.48 4.31 -9.12
CA GLN A 537 -12.40 4.08 -10.08
C GLN A 537 -12.45 5.08 -11.25
N LEU A 538 -13.22 6.17 -11.12
CA LEU A 538 -13.27 7.21 -12.15
C LEU A 538 -11.91 7.94 -12.24
N PRO A 539 -11.57 8.51 -13.41
CA PRO A 539 -10.35 9.29 -13.56
C PRO A 539 -10.31 10.44 -12.55
N GLN A 540 -9.20 10.54 -11.82
CA GLN A 540 -8.93 11.63 -10.89
C GLN A 540 -8.91 12.95 -11.64
N LYS A 541 -9.56 13.97 -11.07
CA LYS A 541 -9.48 15.35 -11.55
C LYS A 541 -8.62 16.16 -10.59
N SER A 542 -7.74 17.01 -11.12
CA SER A 542 -6.90 17.90 -10.31
C SER A 542 -6.86 19.32 -10.85
N HIS A 543 -6.71 20.28 -9.94
CA HIS A 543 -6.46 21.69 -10.21
C HIS A 543 -5.13 22.11 -9.58
N GLY A 544 -4.24 22.70 -10.36
CA GLY A 544 -2.96 23.19 -9.87
C GLY A 544 -3.12 24.42 -8.96
N ALA A 545 -2.33 24.46 -7.89
CA ALA A 545 -2.26 25.60 -7.00
C ALA A 545 -1.52 26.78 -7.68
N PRO A 546 -1.94 28.04 -7.43
CA PRO A 546 -1.21 29.21 -7.92
C PRO A 546 0.23 29.25 -7.38
N PRO A 547 1.27 29.48 -8.22
CA PRO A 547 2.68 29.41 -7.81
C PRO A 547 3.08 30.33 -6.66
N ASP A 548 2.44 31.51 -6.57
CA ASP A 548 2.72 32.55 -5.59
C ASP A 548 1.46 32.94 -4.79
N GLY A 549 0.48 32.03 -4.70
CA GLY A 549 -0.74 32.21 -3.92
C GLY A 549 -0.60 31.83 -2.45
N HIS A 550 -1.62 32.14 -1.65
CA HIS A 550 -1.74 31.60 -0.30
C HIS A 550 -1.91 30.08 -0.36
N PHE A 551 -1.19 29.37 0.51
CA PHE A 551 -1.18 27.91 0.53
C PHE A 551 -1.48 27.30 1.89
N ARG A 552 -1.73 28.09 2.93
CA ARG A 552 -2.07 27.58 4.26
C ARG A 552 -3.58 27.61 4.47
N LEU A 553 -4.18 26.45 4.71
CA LEU A 553 -5.60 26.34 5.05
C LEU A 553 -5.80 26.61 6.56
N GLN A 554 -6.44 27.71 6.92
CA GLN A 554 -6.63 28.15 8.30
C GLN A 554 -8.08 27.96 8.78
N LEU A 555 -8.34 26.82 9.39
CA LEU A 555 -9.66 26.45 9.93
C LEU A 555 -9.76 26.79 11.43
N ASN A 556 -10.96 27.14 11.89
CA ASN A 556 -11.19 27.51 13.30
C ASN A 556 -12.49 26.93 13.90
N SER A 557 -13.41 26.43 13.07
CA SER A 557 -14.62 25.77 13.54
C SER A 557 -14.35 24.32 13.90
N GLN A 558 -15.30 23.70 14.60
CA GLN A 558 -15.38 22.24 14.64
C GLN A 558 -15.59 21.67 13.23
N LEU A 559 -15.15 20.43 13.03
CA LEU A 559 -15.43 19.68 11.82
C LEU A 559 -16.83 19.09 11.89
N PHE A 560 -17.67 19.33 10.88
CA PHE A 560 -18.99 18.75 10.73
C PHE A 560 -18.96 17.61 9.72
N VAL A 561 -19.60 16.48 10.06
CA VAL A 561 -19.69 15.28 9.21
C VAL A 561 -21.16 14.90 9.06
N GLY A 562 -21.58 14.63 7.82
CA GLY A 562 -22.97 14.36 7.43
C GLY A 562 -23.89 15.57 7.50
N GLY A 563 -23.35 16.78 7.71
CA GLY A 563 -24.12 18.01 7.72
C GLY A 563 -23.25 19.25 7.83
N THR A 564 -23.89 20.39 8.05
CA THR A 564 -23.27 21.71 8.06
C THR A 564 -23.50 22.42 9.39
N ALA A 565 -22.70 23.45 9.68
CA ALA A 565 -22.90 24.29 10.86
C ALA A 565 -24.28 24.98 10.87
N SER A 566 -24.84 25.26 9.69
CA SER A 566 -26.16 25.89 9.52
C SER A 566 -27.33 24.91 9.58
N ARG A 567 -27.08 23.60 9.67
CA ARG A 567 -28.09 22.52 9.61
C ARG A 567 -28.95 22.56 8.35
N GLN A 568 -28.36 22.99 7.24
CA GLN A 568 -28.98 22.96 5.92
C GLN A 568 -28.21 22.00 5.02
N LYS A 569 -28.92 21.33 4.10
CA LYS A 569 -28.35 20.37 3.14
C LYS A 569 -27.58 19.21 3.80
N GLY A 570 -28.05 18.73 4.97
CA GLY A 570 -27.43 17.58 5.61
C GLY A 570 -27.55 16.32 4.76
N PHE A 571 -26.56 15.46 4.90
CA PHE A 571 -26.50 14.19 4.18
C PHE A 571 -27.48 13.20 4.80
N LEU A 572 -28.17 12.45 3.93
CA LEU A 572 -29.01 11.31 4.30
C LEU A 572 -28.37 10.05 3.75
N GLY A 573 -28.11 9.05 4.59
CA GLY A 573 -27.42 7.84 4.18
C GLY A 573 -26.30 7.47 5.13
N CYS A 574 -25.29 6.76 4.65
CA CYS A 574 -24.19 6.28 5.48
C CYS A 574 -22.85 6.85 5.06
N ILE A 575 -21.99 7.12 6.05
CA ILE A 575 -20.56 7.40 5.85
C ILE A 575 -19.77 6.34 6.60
N ARG A 576 -18.72 5.81 5.98
CA ARG A 576 -17.85 4.76 6.54
C ARG A 576 -16.38 5.04 6.28
N SER A 577 -15.51 4.58 7.18
CA SER A 577 -14.05 4.66 7.06
C SER A 577 -13.59 6.09 6.75
N LEU A 578 -14.14 7.07 7.46
CA LEU A 578 -13.75 8.47 7.31
C LEU A 578 -12.36 8.69 7.90
N GLN A 579 -11.44 9.08 7.04
CA GLN A 579 -10.05 9.36 7.38
C GLN A 579 -9.65 10.77 6.96
N LEU A 580 -8.84 11.40 7.79
CA LEU A 580 -8.26 12.73 7.57
C LEU A 580 -6.77 12.68 7.90
N ASN A 581 -5.87 12.96 6.95
CA ASN A 581 -4.41 12.90 7.16
C ASN A 581 -3.97 11.55 7.76
N GLY A 582 -4.50 10.45 7.21
CA GLY A 582 -4.27 9.07 7.69
C GLY A 582 -4.95 8.71 9.01
N MET A 583 -5.56 9.67 9.72
CA MET A 583 -6.25 9.42 10.99
C MET A 583 -7.73 9.08 10.78
N ALA A 584 -8.15 7.90 11.25
CA ALA A 584 -9.55 7.49 11.24
C ALA A 584 -10.34 8.20 12.37
N LEU A 585 -11.47 8.82 12.02
CA LEU A 585 -12.39 9.40 13.00
C LEU A 585 -13.41 8.37 13.46
N ASP A 586 -13.51 8.10 14.77
CA ASP A 586 -14.47 7.14 15.32
C ASP A 586 -15.93 7.65 15.19
N LEU A 587 -16.60 7.21 14.12
CA LEU A 587 -17.97 7.60 13.78
C LEU A 587 -18.97 6.88 14.67
N GLU A 588 -18.72 5.60 14.98
CA GLU A 588 -19.62 4.76 15.75
C GLU A 588 -19.76 5.23 17.20
N GLU A 589 -18.64 5.45 17.90
CA GLU A 589 -18.69 5.96 19.28
C GLU A 589 -19.33 7.34 19.33
N ARG A 590 -19.10 8.18 18.31
CA ARG A 590 -19.73 9.49 18.22
C ARG A 590 -21.23 9.42 17.92
N ALA A 591 -21.65 8.48 17.08
CA ALA A 591 -23.05 8.26 16.73
C ALA A 591 -23.87 7.78 17.92
N LYS A 592 -23.33 6.90 18.77
CA LYS A 592 -24.02 6.40 19.99
C LYS A 592 -24.56 7.50 20.90
N ILE A 593 -23.94 8.67 20.91
CA ILE A 593 -24.30 9.80 21.77
C ILE A 593 -24.95 10.96 21.00
N THR A 594 -25.20 10.83 19.69
CA THR A 594 -25.71 11.90 18.83
C THR A 594 -27.12 11.60 18.33
N PRO A 595 -28.15 12.41 18.66
CA PRO A 595 -29.51 12.19 18.18
C PRO A 595 -29.62 12.27 16.64
N GLY A 596 -30.38 11.34 16.05
CA GLY A 596 -30.61 11.31 14.59
C GLY A 596 -29.49 10.69 13.77
N VAL A 597 -28.43 10.20 14.43
CA VAL A 597 -27.35 9.41 13.83
C VAL A 597 -27.28 8.05 14.53
N GLU A 598 -27.17 6.97 13.77
CA GLU A 598 -27.07 5.60 14.31
C GLU A 598 -25.69 5.00 14.00
N PRO A 599 -25.08 4.23 14.91
CA PRO A 599 -23.81 3.55 14.65
C PRO A 599 -24.01 2.38 13.67
N GLY A 600 -23.05 2.18 12.78
CA GLY A 600 -23.12 1.16 11.73
C GLY A 600 -23.92 1.60 10.51
N CYS A 601 -23.89 0.77 9.47
CA CYS A 601 -24.74 0.94 8.29
C CYS A 601 -25.07 -0.41 7.65
N PRO A 602 -26.33 -0.88 7.71
CA PRO A 602 -26.72 -2.18 7.16
C PRO A 602 -26.73 -2.16 5.62
N GLY A 603 -26.71 -3.35 5.01
CA GLY A 603 -26.78 -3.51 3.56
C GLY A 603 -25.41 -3.55 2.90
N HIS A 604 -24.47 -4.36 3.41
CA HIS A 604 -23.20 -4.64 2.74
C HIS A 604 -23.39 -5.57 1.54
N CYS A 605 -24.35 -6.50 1.62
CA CYS A 605 -24.62 -7.44 0.53
C CYS A 605 -25.15 -6.78 -0.74
N SER A 606 -25.78 -5.61 -0.67
CA SER A 606 -26.17 -4.89 -1.89
C SER A 606 -24.94 -4.48 -2.71
N SER A 607 -23.85 -4.08 -2.04
CA SER A 607 -22.65 -3.54 -2.69
C SER A 607 -21.61 -4.61 -3.03
N TYR A 608 -21.48 -5.62 -2.17
CA TYR A 608 -20.43 -6.63 -2.29
C TYR A 608 -20.96 -8.02 -2.65
N GLY A 609 -22.27 -8.19 -2.80
CA GLY A 609 -22.88 -9.50 -3.08
C GLY A 609 -22.42 -10.12 -4.40
N ASN A 610 -22.01 -9.30 -5.37
CA ASN A 610 -21.42 -9.74 -6.64
C ASN A 610 -20.05 -10.40 -6.48
N LEU A 611 -19.36 -10.22 -5.34
CA LEU A 611 -18.10 -10.92 -5.06
C LEU A 611 -18.34 -12.40 -4.73
N CYS A 612 -19.56 -12.78 -4.31
CA CYS A 612 -19.93 -14.18 -4.14
C CYS A 612 -20.16 -14.85 -5.49
N GLN A 613 -19.18 -15.63 -5.96
CA GLN A 613 -19.23 -16.29 -7.27
C GLN A 613 -19.93 -17.65 -7.20
N ASN A 614 -20.14 -18.28 -8.37
CA ASN A 614 -20.53 -19.69 -8.51
C ASN A 614 -21.76 -20.10 -7.67
N GLY A 615 -22.80 -19.26 -7.66
CA GLY A 615 -24.05 -19.51 -6.94
C GLY A 615 -23.96 -19.32 -5.41
N GLY A 616 -22.87 -18.76 -4.90
CA GLY A 616 -22.73 -18.39 -3.50
C GLY A 616 -23.74 -17.31 -3.08
N LYS A 617 -24.34 -17.44 -1.89
CA LYS A 617 -25.32 -16.48 -1.36
C LYS A 617 -24.65 -15.49 -0.41
N CYS A 618 -24.77 -14.20 -0.66
CA CYS A 618 -24.25 -13.20 0.28
C CYS A 618 -25.05 -13.20 1.60
N LYS A 619 -24.35 -13.19 2.73
CA LYS A 619 -24.88 -13.06 4.09
C LYS A 619 -24.36 -11.78 4.73
N GLU A 620 -25.31 -11.00 5.22
CA GLU A 620 -25.07 -9.75 5.95
C GLU A 620 -24.39 -10.03 7.30
N LYS A 621 -23.42 -9.20 7.69
CA LYS A 621 -22.82 -9.16 9.03
C LYS A 621 -22.91 -7.73 9.57
N TYR A 622 -22.64 -7.57 10.86
CA TYR A 622 -22.56 -6.25 11.49
C TYR A 622 -21.42 -5.41 10.91
N ASN A 623 -20.23 -6.02 10.80
CA ASN A 623 -19.03 -5.43 10.20
C ASN A 623 -18.73 -6.14 8.86
N GLY A 624 -19.60 -5.97 7.85
CA GLY A 624 -19.36 -6.46 6.50
C GLY A 624 -20.26 -7.60 6.03
N PHE A 625 -19.71 -8.52 5.23
CA PHE A 625 -20.47 -9.60 4.60
C PHE A 625 -19.68 -10.93 4.57
N SER A 626 -20.35 -11.99 4.16
CA SER A 626 -19.72 -13.29 3.88
C SER A 626 -20.47 -14.02 2.77
N CYS A 627 -19.78 -14.88 2.02
CA CYS A 627 -20.42 -15.72 1.02
C CYS A 627 -20.73 -17.10 1.58
N ASP A 628 -22.01 -17.46 1.58
CA ASP A 628 -22.46 -18.80 1.88
C ASP A 628 -22.32 -19.69 0.65
N CYS A 629 -21.27 -20.51 0.65
CA CYS A 629 -21.00 -21.48 -0.39
C CYS A 629 -21.61 -22.86 -0.10
N THR A 630 -22.46 -23.03 0.93
CA THR A 630 -22.93 -24.35 1.40
C THR A 630 -23.54 -25.20 0.27
N PHE A 631 -24.33 -24.58 -0.61
CA PHE A 631 -25.02 -25.23 -1.73
C PHE A 631 -24.30 -25.10 -3.08
N SER A 632 -23.06 -24.61 -3.06
CA SER A 632 -22.19 -24.46 -4.22
C SER A 632 -21.14 -25.57 -4.25
N ALA A 633 -20.77 -26.04 -5.44
CA ALA A 633 -19.65 -26.96 -5.66
C ALA A 633 -18.27 -26.32 -5.43
N TYR A 634 -18.24 -25.07 -4.94
CA TYR A 634 -17.05 -24.30 -4.65
C TYR A 634 -16.98 -23.93 -3.16
N ALA A 635 -15.81 -23.48 -2.71
CA ALA A 635 -15.53 -23.04 -1.36
C ALA A 635 -14.64 -21.79 -1.35
N GLY A 636 -14.20 -21.39 -0.16
CA GLY A 636 -13.44 -20.17 0.06
C GLY A 636 -14.33 -18.94 0.27
N PRO A 637 -13.72 -17.77 0.57
CA PRO A 637 -14.44 -16.56 1.02
C PRO A 637 -15.41 -15.99 -0.01
N PHE A 638 -15.15 -16.25 -1.29
CA PHE A 638 -15.90 -15.76 -2.45
C PHE A 638 -16.49 -16.89 -3.30
N CYS A 639 -16.49 -18.13 -2.79
CA CYS A 639 -16.95 -19.32 -3.50
C CYS A 639 -16.23 -19.57 -4.85
N GLN A 640 -14.91 -19.38 -4.89
CA GLN A 640 -14.09 -19.55 -6.10
C GLN A 640 -13.21 -20.81 -6.07
N LYS A 641 -12.92 -21.36 -4.89
CA LYS A 641 -12.09 -22.57 -4.76
C LYS A 641 -12.90 -23.79 -5.19
N GLU A 642 -12.56 -24.40 -6.32
CA GLU A 642 -13.19 -25.64 -6.76
C GLU A 642 -13.06 -26.75 -5.72
N ILE A 643 -14.13 -27.49 -5.48
CA ILE A 643 -14.07 -28.71 -4.67
C ILE A 643 -13.84 -29.90 -5.59
N SER A 644 -12.73 -30.60 -5.39
CA SER A 644 -12.36 -31.74 -6.23
C SER A 644 -11.87 -32.93 -5.41
N ALA A 645 -12.05 -34.13 -5.99
CA ALA A 645 -11.66 -35.38 -5.36
C ALA A 645 -11.16 -36.40 -6.38
N TYR A 646 -10.18 -37.19 -5.95
CA TYR A 646 -9.69 -38.35 -6.67
C TYR A 646 -10.52 -39.60 -6.36
N PHE A 647 -10.90 -40.30 -7.42
CA PHE A 647 -11.62 -41.57 -7.39
C PHE A 647 -10.66 -42.69 -7.78
N GLY A 648 -10.34 -43.56 -6.84
CA GLY A 648 -9.64 -44.81 -7.11
C GLY A 648 -10.54 -45.84 -7.80
N THR A 649 -9.95 -46.92 -8.31
CA THR A 649 -10.69 -47.99 -8.97
C THR A 649 -11.78 -48.58 -8.09
N GLY A 650 -13.00 -48.66 -8.62
CA GLY A 650 -14.16 -49.19 -7.90
C GLY A 650 -14.80 -48.23 -6.90
N THR A 651 -14.36 -46.97 -6.84
CA THR A 651 -14.92 -45.96 -5.93
C THR A 651 -16.31 -45.52 -6.38
N SER A 652 -17.20 -45.36 -5.41
CA SER A 652 -18.59 -44.97 -5.58
C SER A 652 -18.94 -43.91 -4.54
N VAL A 653 -19.48 -42.79 -5.00
CA VAL A 653 -20.04 -41.73 -4.14
C VAL A 653 -21.50 -41.58 -4.50
N THR A 654 -22.40 -41.90 -3.57
CA THR A 654 -23.84 -41.84 -3.79
C THR A 654 -24.48 -40.83 -2.85
N TYR A 655 -25.18 -39.85 -3.43
CA TYR A 655 -26.04 -38.91 -2.75
C TYR A 655 -27.49 -39.39 -2.88
N ASN A 656 -28.17 -39.61 -1.76
CA ASN A 656 -29.58 -40.02 -1.74
C ASN A 656 -30.47 -38.77 -1.61
N PHE A 657 -31.51 -38.64 -2.43
CA PHE A 657 -32.38 -37.46 -2.34
C PHE A 657 -33.39 -37.52 -1.18
N GLN A 658 -33.56 -38.69 -0.53
CA GLN A 658 -34.45 -38.89 0.62
C GLN A 658 -33.72 -39.47 1.83
N GLU A 659 -34.07 -39.01 3.04
CA GLU A 659 -33.65 -39.62 4.31
C GLU A 659 -34.34 -40.98 4.52
N TYR A 660 -33.57 -41.97 4.98
CA TYR A 660 -34.05 -43.30 5.35
C TYR A 660 -35.04 -43.21 6.53
N TYR A 661 -36.35 -43.26 6.28
CA TYR A 661 -37.33 -43.56 7.32
C TYR A 661 -37.33 -45.07 7.62
N THR A 662 -36.60 -45.48 8.66
CA THR A 662 -36.75 -46.81 9.26
C THR A 662 -37.89 -46.81 10.28
N LEU A 663 -39.11 -47.17 9.88
CA LEU A 663 -40.13 -47.71 10.81
C LEU A 663 -41.35 -48.27 10.05
N ALA A 664 -41.33 -49.59 9.81
CA ALA A 664 -42.40 -50.55 10.11
C ALA A 664 -42.28 -51.78 9.18
N LYS A 665 -41.87 -52.91 9.76
CA LYS A 665 -42.14 -54.22 9.19
C LYS A 665 -43.66 -54.38 9.04
N ASN A 666 -44.04 -55.00 7.92
CA ASN A 666 -45.38 -55.49 7.56
C ASN A 666 -46.35 -54.44 7.02
N THR A 667 -46.30 -54.19 5.70
CA THR A 667 -47.51 -54.12 4.87
C THR A 667 -47.16 -54.26 3.38
N SER A 668 -48.02 -54.98 2.67
CA SER A 668 -48.02 -55.29 1.24
C SER A 668 -48.08 -54.06 0.33
N SER A 669 -47.36 -54.14 -0.81
CA SER A 669 -47.64 -53.55 -2.15
C SER A 669 -48.23 -52.14 -2.32
N HIS A 670 -48.23 -51.28 -1.31
CA HIS A 670 -48.72 -49.89 -1.38
C HIS A 670 -47.63 -48.83 -1.18
N ALA A 671 -46.34 -49.18 -1.28
CA ALA A 671 -45.26 -48.21 -1.13
C ALA A 671 -45.20 -47.16 -2.25
N SER A 672 -45.75 -47.44 -3.45
CA SER A 672 -45.63 -46.59 -4.64
C SER A 672 -46.29 -45.21 -4.56
N SER A 673 -47.18 -44.94 -3.59
CA SER A 673 -47.92 -43.67 -3.51
C SER A 673 -47.24 -42.57 -2.68
N PHE A 674 -46.08 -42.83 -2.04
CA PHE A 674 -45.34 -41.82 -1.26
C PHE A 674 -44.10 -41.27 -1.98
N TYR A 675 -43.75 -41.77 -3.17
CA TYR A 675 -42.52 -41.42 -3.89
C TYR A 675 -42.68 -40.25 -4.89
N ALA A 676 -43.82 -39.55 -4.85
CA ALA A 676 -44.28 -38.64 -5.91
C ALA A 676 -43.67 -37.23 -5.92
N ASP A 677 -42.74 -36.88 -5.02
CA ASP A 677 -42.43 -35.45 -4.76
C ASP A 677 -41.17 -34.88 -5.45
N MET A 678 -40.48 -35.66 -6.28
CA MET A 678 -39.30 -35.17 -7.04
C MET A 678 -39.38 -35.56 -8.52
N THR A 679 -40.28 -34.91 -9.26
CA THR A 679 -40.29 -34.91 -10.72
C THR A 679 -39.53 -33.70 -11.24
N LEU A 680 -38.54 -33.92 -12.11
CA LEU A 680 -37.76 -32.87 -12.77
C LEU A 680 -38.23 -32.69 -14.21
N ASN A 681 -38.67 -31.49 -14.56
CA ASN A 681 -38.82 -31.05 -15.95
C ASN A 681 -37.64 -30.18 -16.42
N ARG A 682 -36.75 -29.82 -15.49
CA ARG A 682 -35.54 -29.03 -15.71
C ARG A 682 -34.42 -29.51 -14.80
N GLU A 683 -33.20 -29.59 -15.33
CA GLU A 683 -32.02 -29.77 -14.52
C GLU A 683 -30.78 -29.14 -15.12
N GLU A 684 -29.91 -28.65 -14.25
CA GLU A 684 -28.61 -28.10 -14.57
C GLU A 684 -27.53 -28.93 -13.87
N ILE A 685 -26.60 -29.45 -14.66
CA ILE A 685 -25.51 -30.30 -14.18
C ILE A 685 -24.21 -29.71 -14.68
N THR A 686 -23.33 -29.35 -13.76
CA THR A 686 -21.99 -28.90 -14.08
C THR A 686 -20.98 -29.77 -13.37
N PHE A 687 -19.90 -30.13 -14.05
CA PHE A 687 -18.78 -30.82 -13.44
C PHE A 687 -17.56 -30.71 -14.34
N ALA A 688 -16.38 -30.86 -13.74
CA ALA A 688 -15.15 -31.09 -14.49
C ALA A 688 -14.56 -32.44 -14.13
N PHE A 689 -13.85 -33.05 -15.07
CA PHE A 689 -13.21 -34.34 -14.86
C PHE A 689 -11.87 -34.46 -15.57
N ARG A 690 -10.99 -35.30 -15.03
CA ARG A 690 -9.70 -35.65 -15.62
C ARG A 690 -9.49 -37.15 -15.50
N THR A 691 -9.30 -37.83 -16.63
CA THR A 691 -9.03 -39.27 -16.66
C THR A 691 -8.26 -39.68 -17.92
N THR A 692 -7.64 -40.86 -17.86
CA THR A 692 -7.04 -41.56 -19.00
C THR A 692 -7.69 -42.93 -19.23
N ARG A 693 -8.80 -43.21 -18.55
CA ARG A 693 -9.48 -44.52 -18.56
C ARG A 693 -10.76 -44.45 -19.41
N THR A 694 -10.94 -45.44 -20.27
CA THR A 694 -12.17 -45.69 -21.04
C THR A 694 -12.48 -47.19 -21.08
N PRO A 695 -13.76 -47.59 -21.20
CA PRO A 695 -14.94 -46.78 -20.95
C PRO A 695 -15.08 -46.45 -19.45
N SER A 696 -15.71 -45.33 -19.11
CA SER A 696 -15.83 -44.86 -17.71
C SER A 696 -17.21 -44.27 -17.44
N LEU A 697 -17.80 -44.58 -16.28
CA LEU A 697 -19.04 -43.97 -15.82
C LEU A 697 -18.74 -42.74 -14.97
N LEU A 698 -19.13 -41.54 -15.41
CA LEU A 698 -18.87 -40.29 -14.68
C LEU A 698 -19.97 -40.01 -13.66
N LEU A 699 -21.22 -39.98 -14.13
CA LEU A 699 -22.39 -39.58 -13.35
C LEU A 699 -23.59 -40.47 -13.72
N TYR A 700 -24.37 -40.86 -12.71
CA TYR A 700 -25.59 -41.65 -12.88
C TYR A 700 -26.68 -41.17 -11.91
N VAL A 701 -27.86 -40.85 -12.42
CA VAL A 701 -29.05 -40.55 -11.61
C VAL A 701 -30.08 -41.64 -11.84
N SER A 702 -30.56 -42.26 -10.76
CA SER A 702 -31.59 -43.30 -10.81
C SER A 702 -32.94 -42.79 -10.35
N SER A 703 -34.00 -43.43 -10.82
CA SER A 703 -35.39 -43.26 -10.37
C SER A 703 -35.97 -44.57 -9.80
N PHE A 704 -37.00 -44.45 -8.98
CA PHE A 704 -37.83 -45.60 -8.56
C PHE A 704 -38.61 -46.26 -9.72
N TYR A 705 -38.84 -45.54 -10.83
CA TYR A 705 -39.55 -46.03 -12.01
C TYR A 705 -38.64 -46.62 -13.10
N LYS A 706 -37.38 -46.94 -12.76
CA LYS A 706 -36.35 -47.41 -13.71
C LYS A 706 -36.01 -46.40 -14.82
N GLU A 707 -36.42 -45.16 -14.66
CA GLU A 707 -35.91 -44.03 -15.42
C GLU A 707 -34.48 -43.71 -14.95
N TYR A 708 -33.62 -43.22 -15.84
CA TYR A 708 -32.27 -42.81 -15.46
C TYR A 708 -31.65 -41.77 -16.39
N LEU A 709 -30.67 -41.07 -15.84
CA LEU A 709 -29.69 -40.28 -16.57
C LEU A 709 -28.31 -40.90 -16.37
N SER A 710 -27.55 -41.12 -17.43
CA SER A 710 -26.15 -41.51 -17.31
C SER A 710 -25.24 -40.70 -18.22
N VAL A 711 -24.07 -40.37 -17.70
CA VAL A 711 -23.01 -39.68 -18.43
C VAL A 711 -21.77 -40.55 -18.39
N ILE A 712 -21.32 -40.99 -19.57
CA ILE A 712 -20.21 -41.93 -19.71
C ILE A 712 -19.18 -41.44 -20.72
N LEU A 713 -17.97 -41.98 -20.59
CA LEU A 713 -16.98 -42.01 -21.66
C LEU A 713 -17.06 -43.37 -22.36
N THR A 714 -17.26 -43.34 -23.67
CA THR A 714 -17.25 -44.56 -24.50
C THR A 714 -15.83 -45.13 -24.62
N ARG A 715 -15.69 -46.31 -25.24
CA ARG A 715 -14.37 -46.93 -25.48
C ARG A 715 -13.40 -46.03 -26.26
N ASN A 716 -13.94 -45.20 -27.16
CA ASN A 716 -13.16 -44.25 -27.97
C ASN A 716 -12.83 -42.96 -27.20
N GLY A 717 -13.41 -42.79 -26.00
CA GLY A 717 -13.25 -41.61 -25.15
C GLY A 717 -14.17 -40.45 -25.52
N ASP A 718 -15.20 -40.69 -26.33
CA ASP A 718 -16.25 -39.72 -26.61
C ASP A 718 -17.19 -39.63 -25.39
N LEU A 719 -17.61 -38.40 -25.06
CA LEU A 719 -18.59 -38.15 -24.00
C LEU A 719 -19.99 -38.43 -24.54
N GLN A 720 -20.75 -39.23 -23.80
CA GLN A 720 -22.09 -39.64 -24.18
C GLN A 720 -23.06 -39.46 -23.02
N ILE A 721 -24.16 -38.76 -23.29
CA ILE A 721 -25.22 -38.47 -22.33
C ILE A 721 -26.44 -39.28 -22.74
N ARG A 722 -27.02 -40.01 -21.79
CA ARG A 722 -28.19 -40.86 -22.00
C ARG A 722 -29.32 -40.48 -21.07
N TYR A 723 -30.51 -40.28 -21.63
CA TYR A 723 -31.75 -40.08 -20.88
C TYR A 723 -32.72 -41.21 -21.16
N LYS A 724 -33.14 -41.93 -20.13
CA LYS A 724 -34.28 -42.84 -20.19
C LYS A 724 -35.40 -42.30 -19.31
N LEU A 725 -36.33 -41.58 -19.91
CA LEU A 725 -37.47 -40.97 -19.20
C LEU A 725 -38.75 -41.81 -19.26
N ASP A 726 -38.79 -42.83 -20.12
CA ASP A 726 -39.87 -43.82 -20.16
C ASP A 726 -39.28 -45.22 -19.98
N SER A 727 -39.74 -45.95 -18.96
CA SER A 727 -39.28 -47.30 -18.65
C SER A 727 -39.47 -48.30 -19.80
N HIS A 728 -40.45 -48.05 -20.68
CA HIS A 728 -40.82 -48.90 -21.81
C HIS A 728 -40.08 -48.56 -23.11
N GLN A 729 -39.32 -47.48 -23.15
CA GLN A 729 -38.55 -47.05 -24.32
C GLN A 729 -37.05 -47.23 -24.10
N ASP A 730 -36.32 -47.25 -25.21
CA ASP A 730 -34.86 -47.16 -25.20
C ASP A 730 -34.42 -45.72 -24.82
N PRO A 731 -33.22 -45.55 -24.23
CA PRO A 731 -32.73 -44.23 -23.86
C PRO A 731 -32.48 -43.35 -25.09
N ASP A 732 -32.76 -42.05 -24.97
CA ASP A 732 -32.22 -41.02 -25.86
C ASP A 732 -30.71 -40.93 -25.67
N ILE A 733 -29.94 -40.98 -26.76
CA ILE A 733 -28.47 -41.01 -26.74
C ILE A 733 -27.90 -39.79 -27.45
N PHE A 734 -27.10 -39.00 -26.75
CA PHE A 734 -26.43 -37.81 -27.28
C PHE A 734 -24.91 -37.99 -27.26
N ASN A 735 -24.29 -37.98 -28.45
CA ASN A 735 -22.85 -38.16 -28.63
C ASN A 735 -22.15 -36.81 -28.82
N ILE A 736 -21.12 -36.55 -28.02
CA ILE A 736 -20.29 -35.35 -28.10
C ILE A 736 -18.92 -35.73 -28.69
N ASN A 737 -18.77 -35.58 -30.00
CA ASN A 737 -17.59 -36.02 -30.75
C ASN A 737 -16.60 -34.86 -30.97
N ILE A 738 -15.92 -34.40 -29.92
CA ILE A 738 -15.02 -33.22 -30.00
C ILE A 738 -13.54 -33.62 -30.11
N LYS A 739 -13.12 -34.68 -29.42
CA LYS A 739 -11.84 -35.41 -29.44
C LYS A 739 -11.94 -36.36 -28.23
N SER A 740 -11.12 -37.41 -28.16
CA SER A 740 -11.09 -38.27 -26.97
C SER A 740 -10.87 -37.42 -25.71
N MET A 741 -11.84 -37.45 -24.79
CA MET A 741 -11.83 -36.66 -23.54
C MET A 741 -11.15 -37.41 -22.38
N ALA A 742 -10.63 -38.61 -22.64
CA ALA A 742 -9.79 -39.37 -21.72
C ALA A 742 -8.29 -39.17 -22.04
N ASP A 743 -7.90 -37.93 -22.32
CA ASP A 743 -6.55 -37.53 -22.70
C ASP A 743 -5.68 -37.11 -21.50
N GLY A 744 -6.22 -37.19 -20.29
CA GLY A 744 -5.54 -36.76 -19.07
C GLY A 744 -5.51 -35.25 -18.87
N GLN A 745 -6.22 -34.46 -19.68
CA GLN A 745 -6.49 -33.04 -19.43
C GLN A 745 -7.78 -32.87 -18.61
N LEU A 746 -7.94 -31.71 -17.97
CA LEU A 746 -9.17 -31.38 -17.25
C LEU A 746 -10.22 -30.88 -18.25
N GLN A 747 -11.39 -31.52 -18.24
CA GLN A 747 -12.50 -31.25 -19.15
C GLN A 747 -13.67 -30.69 -18.34
N TYR A 748 -14.23 -29.55 -18.74
CA TYR A 748 -15.39 -28.89 -18.12
C TYR A 748 -16.66 -29.21 -18.91
N VAL A 749 -17.71 -29.68 -18.24
CA VAL A 749 -18.97 -30.09 -18.88
C VAL A 749 -20.14 -29.40 -18.17
N THR A 750 -20.99 -28.76 -18.97
CA THR A 750 -22.28 -28.21 -18.54
C THR A 750 -23.40 -28.86 -19.35
N ILE A 751 -24.39 -29.41 -18.65
CA ILE A 751 -25.59 -30.02 -19.21
C ILE A 751 -26.78 -29.28 -18.63
N ASN A 752 -27.61 -28.67 -19.48
CA ASN A 752 -28.83 -27.98 -19.07
C ASN A 752 -30.00 -28.52 -19.87
N ARG A 753 -30.96 -29.17 -19.20
CA ARG A 753 -32.20 -29.64 -19.82
C ARG A 753 -33.36 -28.74 -19.41
N GLU A 754 -34.16 -28.34 -20.40
CA GLU A 754 -35.46 -27.73 -20.20
C GLU A 754 -36.52 -28.48 -21.03
N GLU A 755 -37.41 -29.20 -20.36
CA GLU A 755 -38.41 -30.07 -20.98
C GLU A 755 -37.76 -31.06 -21.96
N GLU A 756 -38.16 -31.11 -23.22
CA GLU A 756 -37.51 -31.96 -24.23
C GLU A 756 -36.17 -31.40 -24.77
N ILE A 757 -35.77 -30.18 -24.41
CA ILE A 757 -34.58 -29.55 -25.00
C ILE A 757 -33.37 -29.76 -24.09
N LEU A 758 -32.31 -30.35 -24.64
CA LEU A 758 -31.03 -30.54 -23.96
C LEU A 758 -29.95 -29.63 -24.57
N PHE A 759 -29.28 -28.88 -23.72
CA PHE A 759 -28.10 -28.11 -24.09
C PHE A 759 -26.86 -28.68 -23.42
N VAL A 760 -25.79 -28.84 -24.21
CA VAL A 760 -24.51 -29.35 -23.71
C VAL A 760 -23.38 -28.43 -24.15
N GLU A 761 -22.52 -28.09 -23.21
CA GLU A 761 -21.34 -27.27 -23.42
C GLU A 761 -20.13 -27.98 -22.83
N VAL A 762 -19.02 -28.01 -23.58
CA VAL A 762 -17.77 -28.63 -23.15
C VAL A 762 -16.62 -27.66 -23.37
N ASN A 763 -15.84 -27.37 -22.32
CA ASN A 763 -14.69 -26.46 -22.32
C ASN A 763 -14.97 -25.07 -22.93
N GLN A 764 -16.15 -24.50 -22.69
CA GLN A 764 -16.54 -23.20 -23.25
C GLN A 764 -16.61 -23.16 -24.79
N ASN A 765 -16.70 -24.32 -25.45
CA ASN A 765 -16.99 -24.42 -26.88
C ASN A 765 -18.47 -24.11 -27.16
N GLY A 766 -18.84 -23.94 -28.43
CA GLY A 766 -20.22 -23.64 -28.82
C GLY A 766 -21.27 -24.58 -28.21
N ARG A 767 -22.33 -23.99 -27.64
CA ARG A 767 -23.46 -24.70 -27.01
C ARG A 767 -24.17 -25.60 -28.03
N MET A 768 -24.11 -26.92 -27.81
CA MET A 768 -24.81 -27.91 -28.63
C MET A 768 -26.25 -28.05 -28.15
N LYS A 769 -27.21 -28.18 -29.08
CA LYS A 769 -28.64 -28.37 -28.80
C LYS A 769 -29.09 -29.73 -29.30
N PHE A 770 -29.77 -30.47 -28.44
CA PHE A 770 -30.42 -31.75 -28.75
C PHE A 770 -31.88 -31.73 -28.28
N ILE A 771 -32.66 -32.71 -28.75
CA ILE A 771 -34.09 -32.86 -28.43
C ILE A 771 -34.32 -34.30 -27.97
N LEU A 772 -34.96 -34.48 -26.81
CA LEU A 772 -35.36 -35.77 -26.27
C LEU A 772 -36.62 -36.28 -26.97
N SER A 773 -36.69 -37.58 -27.21
CA SER A 773 -37.86 -38.26 -27.78
C SER A 773 -38.62 -39.10 -26.75
N SER A 774 -37.98 -39.43 -25.61
CA SER A 774 -38.53 -40.31 -24.57
C SER A 774 -39.48 -39.64 -23.57
N GLY A 775 -39.58 -38.31 -23.54
CA GLY A 775 -40.48 -37.56 -22.66
C GLY A 775 -39.90 -36.23 -22.16
N THR A 776 -40.66 -35.54 -21.30
CA THR A 776 -40.29 -34.22 -20.73
C THR A 776 -40.10 -34.24 -19.20
N GLU A 777 -40.49 -35.33 -18.53
CA GLU A 777 -40.48 -35.45 -17.07
C GLU A 777 -39.55 -36.59 -16.64
N PHE A 778 -38.69 -36.33 -15.65
CA PHE A 778 -37.87 -37.33 -14.97
C PHE A 778 -38.43 -37.54 -13.57
N ASN A 779 -39.15 -38.65 -13.38
CA ASN A 779 -40.04 -38.87 -12.25
C ASN A 779 -39.33 -39.59 -11.09
N ALA A 780 -39.72 -39.27 -9.86
CA ALA A 780 -39.34 -39.99 -8.64
C ALA A 780 -37.83 -40.31 -8.54
N ILE A 781 -36.99 -39.29 -8.72
CA ILE A 781 -35.53 -39.47 -8.64
C ILE A 781 -35.10 -39.96 -7.25
N LYS A 782 -34.30 -41.03 -7.24
CA LYS A 782 -33.90 -41.78 -6.04
C LYS A 782 -32.53 -41.34 -5.53
N SER A 783 -31.52 -41.38 -6.40
CA SER A 783 -30.12 -41.13 -6.01
C SER A 783 -29.26 -40.64 -7.16
N LEU A 784 -28.20 -39.89 -6.83
CA LEU A 784 -27.13 -39.47 -7.72
C LEU A 784 -25.85 -40.20 -7.33
N THR A 785 -25.26 -40.95 -8.25
CA THR A 785 -24.04 -41.72 -8.05
C THR A 785 -22.93 -41.24 -8.97
N LEU A 786 -21.75 -41.00 -8.40
CA LEU A 786 -20.52 -40.68 -9.11
C LEU A 786 -19.58 -41.87 -9.09
N GLY A 787 -18.96 -42.13 -10.24
CA GLY A 787 -17.93 -43.15 -10.40
C GLY A 787 -18.44 -44.56 -10.68
N LYS A 788 -19.02 -45.26 -9.69
CA LYS A 788 -19.48 -46.64 -9.87
C LYS A 788 -20.83 -46.89 -9.22
N ILE A 789 -21.74 -47.54 -9.96
CA ILE A 789 -23.03 -48.01 -9.47
C ILE A 789 -22.82 -49.36 -8.79
N LEU A 790 -23.22 -49.44 -7.52
CA LEU A 790 -23.08 -50.65 -6.69
C LEU A 790 -24.39 -51.45 -6.55
N GLU A 791 -25.54 -50.81 -6.77
CA GLU A 791 -26.84 -51.47 -6.75
C GLU A 791 -27.11 -52.15 -8.10
N ASN A 792 -27.91 -53.23 -8.11
CA ASN A 792 -28.38 -53.83 -9.35
C ASN A 792 -29.35 -52.87 -10.05
N SER A 793 -28.86 -52.14 -11.05
CA SER A 793 -29.62 -51.19 -11.85
C SER A 793 -29.92 -51.75 -13.24
N ASP A 794 -31.16 -51.59 -13.70
CA ASP A 794 -31.64 -51.98 -15.04
C ASP A 794 -31.24 -50.88 -16.05
N VAL A 795 -29.96 -50.89 -16.47
CA VAL A 795 -29.37 -49.90 -17.40
C VAL A 795 -28.95 -50.55 -18.72
N ASP A 796 -28.77 -49.75 -19.77
CA ASP A 796 -28.39 -50.24 -21.10
C ASP A 796 -26.97 -50.85 -21.13
N ASP A 797 -26.69 -51.65 -22.16
CA ASP A 797 -25.44 -52.40 -22.32
C ASP A 797 -24.18 -51.52 -22.26
N GLU A 798 -24.23 -50.31 -22.82
CA GLU A 798 -23.06 -49.41 -22.83
C GLU A 798 -22.83 -48.77 -21.46
N THR A 799 -23.90 -48.37 -20.75
CA THR A 799 -23.79 -47.91 -19.36
C THR A 799 -23.30 -49.03 -18.45
N MET A 800 -23.74 -50.28 -18.65
CA MET A 800 -23.21 -51.45 -17.93
C MET A 800 -21.72 -51.67 -18.20
N LYS A 801 -21.27 -51.54 -19.45
CA LYS A 801 -19.83 -51.65 -19.80
C LYS A 801 -19.01 -50.56 -19.12
N ALA A 802 -19.46 -49.30 -19.15
CA ALA A 802 -18.80 -48.20 -18.45
C ALA A 802 -18.77 -48.40 -16.93
N ASN A 803 -19.88 -48.89 -16.34
CA ASN A 803 -19.98 -49.17 -14.90
C ASN A 803 -19.06 -50.33 -14.45
N SER A 804 -18.81 -51.31 -15.32
CA SER A 804 -17.91 -52.43 -14.99
C SER A 804 -16.52 -51.96 -14.58
N GLN A 805 -15.99 -50.95 -15.29
CA GLN A 805 -14.73 -50.28 -15.00
C GLN A 805 -14.91 -49.19 -13.93
N GLY A 806 -16.06 -48.50 -13.94
CA GLY A 806 -16.32 -47.32 -13.13
C GLY A 806 -15.44 -46.13 -13.54
N PHE A 807 -15.48 -45.06 -12.77
CA PHE A 807 -14.52 -43.96 -12.94
C PHE A 807 -13.22 -44.22 -12.17
N THR A 808 -12.10 -43.86 -12.80
CA THR A 808 -10.83 -43.67 -12.10
C THR A 808 -10.19 -42.41 -12.64
N GLY A 809 -9.91 -41.45 -11.78
CA GLY A 809 -9.52 -40.10 -12.18
C GLY A 809 -9.92 -39.08 -11.14
N CYS A 810 -10.01 -37.83 -11.56
CA CYS A 810 -10.41 -36.72 -10.68
C CYS A 810 -11.72 -36.11 -11.18
N LEU A 811 -12.65 -35.84 -10.26
CA LEU A 811 -13.86 -35.04 -10.50
C LEU A 811 -13.76 -33.74 -9.69
N SER A 812 -14.13 -32.62 -10.30
CA SER A 812 -14.11 -31.28 -9.72
C SER A 812 -15.45 -30.57 -9.95
N SER A 813 -15.83 -29.68 -9.03
CA SER A 813 -16.97 -28.77 -9.15
C SER A 813 -18.27 -29.44 -9.59
N VAL A 814 -18.52 -30.66 -9.09
CA VAL A 814 -19.76 -31.40 -9.43
C VAL A 814 -20.94 -30.75 -8.73
N GLN A 815 -21.86 -30.20 -9.52
CA GLN A 815 -23.12 -29.62 -9.12
C GLN A 815 -24.25 -30.30 -9.89
N PHE A 816 -25.30 -30.69 -9.18
CA PHE A 816 -26.58 -31.14 -9.74
C PHE A 816 -27.68 -30.26 -9.15
N ASN A 817 -28.24 -29.35 -9.93
CA ASN A 817 -29.14 -28.30 -9.48
C ASN A 817 -28.53 -27.50 -8.31
N HIS A 818 -29.08 -27.62 -7.10
CA HIS A 818 -28.58 -26.95 -5.89
C HIS A 818 -27.74 -27.88 -4.97
N ILE A 819 -27.39 -29.07 -5.45
CA ILE A 819 -26.68 -30.10 -4.67
C ILE A 819 -25.24 -30.24 -5.18
N ALA A 820 -24.29 -30.17 -4.25
CA ALA A 820 -22.86 -30.38 -4.48
C ALA A 820 -22.41 -31.73 -3.86
N PRO A 821 -22.63 -32.87 -4.54
CA PRO A 821 -22.41 -34.20 -3.96
C PRO A 821 -20.96 -34.46 -3.54
N LEU A 822 -19.97 -33.95 -4.28
CA LEU A 822 -18.55 -34.09 -3.92
C LEU A 822 -18.22 -33.37 -2.61
N LYS A 823 -18.70 -32.13 -2.47
CA LYS A 823 -18.47 -31.30 -1.29
C LYS A 823 -19.05 -31.95 -0.05
N ALA A 824 -20.29 -32.39 -0.14
CA ALA A 824 -20.94 -33.04 0.97
C ALA A 824 -20.30 -34.42 1.29
N ALA A 825 -19.75 -35.14 0.30
CA ALA A 825 -18.98 -36.37 0.54
C ALA A 825 -17.64 -36.14 1.26
N LEU A 826 -16.96 -35.00 1.01
CA LEU A 826 -15.70 -34.67 1.68
C LEU A 826 -15.90 -34.14 3.10
N HIS A 827 -16.92 -33.29 3.33
CA HIS A 827 -17.14 -32.66 4.63
C HIS A 827 -18.06 -33.45 5.57
N HIS A 828 -18.94 -34.30 5.04
CA HIS A 828 -19.98 -35.00 5.80
C HIS A 828 -20.07 -36.49 5.43
N SER A 829 -18.92 -37.15 5.26
CA SER A 829 -18.82 -38.54 4.79
C SER A 829 -19.56 -39.59 5.66
N SER A 830 -19.88 -39.25 6.91
CA SER A 830 -20.56 -40.13 7.88
C SER A 830 -22.02 -39.77 8.15
N SER A 831 -22.56 -38.74 7.50
CA SER A 831 -23.92 -38.24 7.73
C SER A 831 -24.83 -38.58 6.55
N ALA A 832 -26.07 -38.99 6.84
CA ALA A 832 -27.11 -39.01 5.81
C ALA A 832 -27.21 -37.59 5.20
N PRO A 833 -27.33 -37.46 3.87
CA PRO A 833 -27.77 -38.48 2.92
C PRO A 833 -26.68 -39.14 2.04
N ILE A 834 -25.38 -39.11 2.42
CA ILE A 834 -24.27 -39.50 1.53
C ILE A 834 -23.61 -40.82 1.92
N ILE A 835 -23.27 -41.63 0.91
CA ILE A 835 -22.58 -42.91 1.06
C ILE A 835 -21.32 -42.89 0.18
N VAL A 836 -20.15 -43.06 0.81
CA VAL A 836 -18.86 -43.18 0.12
C VAL A 836 -18.31 -44.60 0.30
N LYS A 837 -17.97 -45.27 -0.81
CA LYS A 837 -17.35 -46.60 -0.82
C LYS A 837 -16.14 -46.61 -1.75
N GLY A 838 -15.02 -47.18 -1.31
CA GLY A 838 -13.77 -47.24 -2.07
C GLY A 838 -12.77 -46.15 -1.68
N ARG A 839 -11.75 -45.92 -2.52
CA ARG A 839 -10.66 -44.97 -2.24
C ARG A 839 -11.02 -43.59 -2.80
N PHE A 840 -11.45 -42.71 -1.91
CA PHE A 840 -11.88 -41.34 -2.20
C PHE A 840 -11.08 -40.36 -1.35
N THR A 841 -10.42 -39.38 -1.97
CA THR A 841 -9.60 -38.38 -1.28
C THR A 841 -9.70 -37.02 -1.96
N GLU A 842 -9.65 -35.92 -1.20
CA GLU A 842 -9.55 -34.56 -1.76
C GLU A 842 -8.35 -34.45 -2.72
N SER A 843 -8.51 -33.68 -3.79
CA SER A 843 -7.50 -33.49 -4.84
C SER A 843 -7.67 -32.13 -5.50
N ASN A 844 -6.62 -31.59 -6.10
CA ASN A 844 -6.69 -30.39 -6.94
C ASN A 844 -6.90 -30.71 -8.44
N CYS A 845 -7.12 -31.99 -8.79
CA CYS A 845 -7.19 -32.48 -10.17
C CYS A 845 -5.99 -32.09 -11.07
N GLY A 846 -4.88 -31.64 -10.48
CA GLY A 846 -3.73 -31.07 -11.17
C GLY A 846 -4.06 -29.82 -11.98
N THR A 847 -4.99 -28.98 -11.53
CA THR A 847 -5.03 -27.58 -11.94
C THR A 847 -3.74 -26.91 -11.47
N LEU A 848 -2.97 -26.38 -12.41
CA LEU A 848 -1.95 -25.37 -12.11
C LEU A 848 -2.69 -24.06 -11.79
N THR A 849 -3.32 -23.98 -10.63
CA THR A 849 -3.52 -22.68 -9.99
C THR A 849 -2.14 -22.24 -9.53
N GLY A 850 -1.69 -21.06 -9.98
CA GLY A 850 -0.45 -20.45 -9.53
C GLY A 850 -0.51 -20.13 -8.04
N ALA A 851 -0.27 -21.14 -7.21
CA ALA A 851 0.03 -21.17 -5.78
C ALA A 851 -0.04 -22.66 -5.40
N ASP A 852 1.10 -23.22 -4.99
CA ASP A 852 1.31 -24.62 -4.56
C ASP A 852 1.82 -25.62 -5.62
N SER A 853 3.09 -25.41 -5.99
CA SER A 853 4.05 -26.50 -6.13
C SER A 853 5.37 -26.10 -5.47
N THR A 854 5.57 -26.53 -4.21
CA THR A 854 6.80 -27.18 -3.71
C THR A 854 6.76 -27.32 -2.18
N SER A 855 6.27 -28.46 -1.70
CA SER A 855 6.93 -29.17 -0.59
C SER A 855 7.82 -30.26 -1.20
N SER A 856 8.90 -29.83 -1.85
CA SER A 856 10.11 -30.63 -2.01
C SER A 856 11.27 -29.68 -2.28
N GLU A 857 12.18 -29.70 -1.31
CA GLU A 857 13.61 -29.39 -1.40
C GLU A 857 14.02 -28.13 -2.17
N THR A 858 14.47 -27.16 -1.38
CA THR A 858 15.52 -26.19 -1.69
C THR A 858 16.57 -26.75 -2.65
N THR A 859 16.56 -26.36 -3.94
CA THR A 859 17.78 -26.14 -4.75
C THR A 859 17.49 -25.56 -6.15
N HIS A 860 18.12 -24.40 -6.44
CA HIS A 860 18.50 -23.85 -7.77
C HIS A 860 17.35 -23.50 -8.75
N SER A 861 17.38 -22.49 -9.62
CA SER A 861 18.38 -21.52 -10.13
C SER A 861 17.59 -20.60 -11.08
N PHE A 862 17.73 -19.27 -10.97
CA PHE A 862 17.21 -18.31 -11.95
C PHE A 862 18.28 -18.04 -13.02
N ALA A 863 17.96 -18.39 -14.27
CA ALA A 863 18.57 -17.97 -15.54
C ALA A 863 17.47 -18.15 -16.61
N ASP A 864 17.20 -17.30 -17.59
CA ASP A 864 17.94 -16.16 -18.16
C ASP A 864 17.00 -15.27 -18.99
N HIS A 865 17.28 -13.96 -19.04
CA HIS A 865 17.28 -13.17 -20.28
C HIS A 865 18.20 -11.93 -20.14
N SER A 866 19.50 -12.15 -20.37
CA SER A 866 20.50 -11.37 -21.16
C SER A 866 20.35 -9.83 -21.30
N GLY A 867 21.32 -8.95 -21.00
CA GLY A 867 22.74 -8.99 -20.58
C GLY A 867 23.30 -7.54 -20.55
N PRO A 868 24.62 -7.25 -20.63
CA PRO A 868 25.79 -7.89 -20.03
C PRO A 868 26.43 -7.02 -18.93
N ILE A 869 26.71 -7.56 -17.74
CA ILE A 869 27.63 -6.93 -16.78
C ILE A 869 28.57 -7.99 -16.22
N ASP A 870 29.85 -7.61 -16.28
CA ASP A 870 31.07 -8.08 -15.64
C ASP A 870 30.98 -9.22 -14.62
N GLU A 871 31.86 -10.21 -14.81
CA GLU A 871 32.06 -11.37 -13.94
C GLU A 871 32.61 -10.96 -12.56
N GLY A 872 31.90 -11.34 -11.51
CA GLY A 872 32.37 -11.31 -10.12
C GLY A 872 31.65 -12.38 -9.29
N GLU A 873 32.43 -13.30 -8.72
CA GLU A 873 32.05 -14.47 -7.91
C GLU A 873 31.06 -14.22 -6.72
N PRO A 874 30.37 -15.27 -6.24
CA PRO A 874 29.27 -15.15 -5.27
C PRO A 874 29.74 -14.88 -3.83
N LEU A 875 29.13 -13.87 -3.21
CA LEU A 875 29.39 -13.37 -1.87
C LEU A 875 28.82 -14.30 -0.78
N ALA A 876 29.40 -15.48 -0.62
CA ALA A 876 29.23 -16.35 0.54
C ALA A 876 30.60 -16.60 1.21
N ASN A 877 31.32 -15.51 1.50
CA ASN A 877 32.44 -15.43 2.46
C ASN A 877 32.81 -13.95 2.68
N ALA A 878 31.95 -13.16 3.32
CA ALA A 878 32.27 -11.80 3.74
C ALA A 878 31.54 -11.39 5.04
N ILE A 879 31.52 -12.26 6.05
CA ILE A 879 31.28 -11.84 7.46
C ILE A 879 32.41 -12.40 8.34
N ARG A 880 33.64 -12.34 7.82
CA ARG A 880 34.84 -12.59 8.63
C ARG A 880 36.07 -11.85 8.10
N SER A 881 35.92 -10.54 7.87
CA SER A 881 37.05 -9.61 7.85
C SER A 881 36.56 -8.16 7.86
N ASP A 882 35.97 -7.69 8.97
CA ASP A 882 35.85 -6.23 9.21
C ASP A 882 35.96 -5.84 10.69
N SER A 883 36.43 -6.74 11.54
CA SER A 883 36.74 -6.42 12.94
C SER A 883 37.94 -5.49 13.07
N ALA A 884 38.83 -5.44 12.06
CA ALA A 884 39.99 -4.55 12.04
C ALA A 884 39.68 -3.13 11.53
N ILE A 885 38.75 -2.98 10.57
CA ILE A 885 38.36 -1.67 10.02
C ILE A 885 37.38 -0.97 10.97
N ILE A 886 36.41 -1.68 11.54
CA ILE A 886 35.50 -1.12 12.54
C ILE A 886 36.27 -0.76 13.83
N GLY A 887 37.22 -1.61 14.25
CA GLY A 887 38.15 -1.28 15.34
C GLY A 887 39.07 -0.10 15.02
N GLY A 888 39.52 0.03 13.77
CA GLY A 888 40.34 1.14 13.28
C GLY A 888 39.59 2.47 13.24
N VAL A 889 38.34 2.47 12.79
CA VAL A 889 37.49 3.68 12.77
C VAL A 889 37.15 4.11 14.19
N ILE A 890 36.82 3.17 15.08
CA ILE A 890 36.60 3.47 16.51
C ILE A 890 37.88 4.01 17.15
N ALA A 891 39.05 3.42 16.85
CA ALA A 891 40.34 3.91 17.35
C ALA A 891 40.69 5.30 16.82
N VAL A 892 40.39 5.61 15.56
CA VAL A 892 40.59 6.95 14.97
C VAL A 892 39.66 7.97 15.59
N VAL A 893 38.39 7.63 15.83
CA VAL A 893 37.43 8.53 16.51
C VAL A 893 37.86 8.78 17.96
N ILE A 894 38.28 7.75 18.69
CA ILE A 894 38.84 7.90 20.04
C ILE A 894 40.12 8.74 20.01
N PHE A 895 41.00 8.54 19.02
CA PHE A 895 42.23 9.31 18.87
C PHE A 895 41.96 10.79 18.55
N ILE A 896 40.97 11.09 17.69
CA ILE A 896 40.51 12.45 17.41
C ILE A 896 39.94 13.09 18.67
N LEU A 897 39.11 12.39 19.44
CA LEU A 897 38.59 12.89 20.73
C LEU A 897 39.70 13.13 21.75
N LEU A 898 40.71 12.25 21.80
CA LEU A 898 41.91 12.42 22.63
C LEU A 898 42.79 13.59 22.16
N CYS A 899 42.85 13.86 20.86
CA CYS A 899 43.57 15.01 20.30
C CYS A 899 42.81 16.31 20.58
N ILE A 900 41.49 16.34 20.44
CA ILE A 900 40.64 17.50 20.78
C ILE A 900 40.76 17.80 22.28
N THR A 901 40.73 16.78 23.15
CA THR A 901 40.93 16.97 24.60
C THR A 901 42.37 17.38 24.93
N ALA A 902 43.39 16.84 24.27
CA ALA A 902 44.78 17.27 24.46
C ALA A 902 45.02 18.71 23.96
N ILE A 903 44.38 19.12 22.86
CA ILE A 903 44.40 20.50 22.35
C ILE A 903 43.64 21.40 23.32
N ALA A 904 42.48 20.99 23.82
CA ALA A 904 41.73 21.73 24.84
C ALA A 904 42.55 21.89 26.13
N ILE A 905 43.22 20.84 26.62
CA ILE A 905 44.12 20.89 27.78
C ILE A 905 45.35 21.76 27.49
N ARG A 906 45.93 21.73 26.28
CA ARG A 906 47.01 22.63 25.89
C ARG A 906 46.57 24.08 25.81
N VAL A 907 45.37 24.36 25.28
CA VAL A 907 44.78 25.70 25.23
C VAL A 907 44.45 26.19 26.64
N TYR A 908 43.94 25.32 27.52
CA TYR A 908 43.67 25.63 28.92
C TYR A 908 44.96 25.86 29.72
N LYS A 909 46.03 25.08 29.47
CA LYS A 909 47.37 25.32 30.04
C LYS A 909 48.03 26.57 29.46
N LYS A 910 47.78 26.93 28.20
CA LYS A 910 48.27 28.19 27.59
C LYS A 910 47.53 29.41 28.15
N LYS A 911 46.23 29.27 28.48
CA LYS A 911 45.44 30.30 29.19
C LYS A 911 45.82 30.44 30.66
N GLY A 912 46.23 29.34 31.31
CA GLY A 912 46.69 29.32 32.71
C GLY A 912 48.03 30.01 32.99
N ILE A 913 48.83 30.32 31.95
CA ILE A 913 50.10 31.05 32.09
C ILE A 913 49.94 32.56 31.90
N TYR A 914 48.80 33.03 31.38
CA TYR A 914 48.52 34.46 31.19
C TYR A 914 47.62 35.10 32.25
N SER A 915 47.06 34.31 33.18
CA SER A 915 46.15 34.81 34.23
C SER A 915 46.75 34.77 35.63
N LYS A 916 48.07 34.95 35.74
CA LYS A 916 48.78 35.02 37.02
C LYS A 916 49.70 36.23 37.08
N ASN A 917 49.12 37.41 36.90
CA ASN A 917 49.61 38.69 37.40
C ASN A 917 48.39 39.60 37.62
N GLU A 918 48.39 40.34 38.73
CA GLU A 918 47.32 41.21 39.27
C GLU A 918 46.22 40.44 40.04
N ALA A 919 46.31 40.33 41.38
CA ALA A 919 45.99 41.34 42.41
C ALA A 919 44.67 40.87 43.12
N LYS A 920 44.68 40.17 44.27
CA LYS A 920 44.94 40.58 45.67
C LYS A 920 43.99 41.68 46.20
N GLY A 921 43.08 41.31 47.12
CA GLY A 921 42.25 42.16 47.98
C GLY A 921 40.77 41.74 48.01
N SER A 922 40.30 40.95 49.00
CA SER A 922 39.62 41.36 50.27
C SER A 922 38.29 42.09 50.02
N GLU A 923 37.14 41.43 50.23
CA GLU A 923 36.34 41.35 51.48
C GLU A 923 35.07 42.24 51.36
N ASN A 924 33.88 41.60 51.36
CA ASN A 924 32.75 41.83 52.29
C ASN A 924 31.37 41.51 51.67
N GLU A 925 30.57 40.82 52.51
CA GLU A 925 29.11 40.92 52.75
C GLU A 925 28.15 40.75 51.53
N ASP A 926 27.04 40.01 51.57
CA ASP A 926 26.20 39.54 52.68
C ASP A 926 25.17 38.50 52.17
N SER A 927 24.68 37.66 53.10
CA SER A 927 23.31 37.08 53.24
C SER A 927 22.62 36.41 52.03
N ALA A 928 22.42 35.07 52.03
CA ALA A 928 21.23 34.32 52.54
C ALA A 928 19.93 34.60 51.73
N GLU A 929 18.99 33.69 51.41
CA GLU A 929 18.52 32.41 51.94
C GLU A 929 17.51 31.88 50.88
N SER A 930 17.56 30.61 50.46
CA SER A 930 16.66 29.51 50.87
C SER A 930 15.14 29.64 50.60
N ALA A 931 14.70 28.85 49.61
CA ALA A 931 13.60 27.85 49.68
C ALA A 931 12.11 28.24 49.51
N LEU A 932 11.38 27.17 49.08
CA LEU A 932 9.94 26.94 48.87
C LEU A 932 9.33 27.47 47.54
N LYS A 933 8.67 26.68 46.67
CA LYS A 933 7.73 25.53 46.71
C LYS A 933 6.24 25.98 46.71
N SER A 934 5.50 25.41 45.74
CA SER A 934 4.03 25.27 45.63
C SER A 934 3.24 26.54 45.24
N GLU A 935 2.51 26.64 44.13
CA GLU A 935 1.38 25.90 43.51
C GLU A 935 0.05 26.66 43.70
N LEU A 936 -0.86 26.51 42.73
CA LEU A 936 -2.18 27.15 42.54
C LEU A 936 -2.17 28.62 42.09
N SER A 937 -3.05 29.15 41.24
CA SER A 937 -4.14 28.69 40.36
C SER A 937 -5.09 29.89 40.26
N MET A 938 -5.39 30.30 39.02
CA MET A 938 -6.64 30.94 38.59
C MET A 938 -7.00 32.41 38.89
N GLN A 939 -7.41 33.03 37.77
CA GLN A 939 -8.49 34.01 37.54
C GLN A 939 -8.17 35.51 37.42
N ASN A 940 -8.25 35.97 36.15
CA ASN A 940 -9.10 37.05 35.59
C ASN A 940 -9.06 38.42 36.31
N THR A 941 -8.88 39.58 35.66
CA THR A 941 -9.45 40.06 34.39
C THR A 941 -8.87 41.45 34.04
N ALA A 942 -8.70 41.75 32.74
CA ALA A 942 -8.73 43.06 32.02
C ALA A 942 -7.90 44.26 32.58
N ASN A 943 -7.17 45.08 31.81
CA ASN A 943 -7.39 45.58 30.45
C ASN A 943 -6.13 46.29 29.90
N GLU A 944 -5.99 46.33 28.56
CA GLU A 944 -5.29 47.32 27.70
C GLU A 944 -3.78 47.62 27.88
N ASN A 945 -2.91 47.12 26.97
CA ASN A 945 -2.46 47.88 25.78
C ASN A 945 -1.36 47.16 24.96
N GLN A 946 -1.42 47.42 23.66
CA GLN A 946 -0.52 47.06 22.55
C GLN A 946 1.00 47.00 22.85
N LYS A 947 1.70 45.98 22.35
CA LYS A 947 2.60 46.06 21.18
C LYS A 947 3.37 44.74 20.96
N GLU A 948 3.43 44.41 19.67
CA GLU A 948 4.32 43.50 18.92
C GLU A 948 5.71 43.24 19.55
N TYR A 949 6.20 42.00 19.48
CA TYR A 949 7.45 41.62 18.79
C TYR A 949 7.50 40.09 18.59
N PHE A 950 7.88 39.69 17.37
CA PHE A 950 8.18 38.32 16.94
C PHE A 950 9.44 37.76 17.64
N PHE A 951 9.38 36.52 18.12
CA PHE A 951 10.01 35.32 17.55
C PHE A 951 9.64 34.08 18.36
#